data_AF-A0A7C2G338-F1
#
_entry.id   AF-A0A7C2G338-F1
#
_cell.length_a   1.000
_cell.length_b   1.000
_cell.length_c   1.000
_cell.angle_alpha   90.00
_cell.angle_beta   90.00
_cell.angle_gamma   90.00
#
_symmetry.space_group_name_H-M   'P 1'
#
loop_
_entity.id
_entity.type
_entity.pdbx_description
1 polymer ?
#
loop_
_entity_poly.entity_id
_entity_poly.type
_entity_poly.pdbx_seq_one_letter_code
_entity_poly.pdbx_strand_id
1 'polypeptide(L)'
;MRKEKRNIGIGVAALLVLASLSVSRPAHSERQDVVALGYGGRTLRVGDKWLRASARGLFQSRDQGTSWQRVTRGLDPDVIPTVLAAAPSDLRRIYLGTRRHGLYRSDDGGESWRWAAHGLPETSIGHLLVHPEDADVVYVATDLYGLYRTRDGGASWEPANEGLPVPFAYRTFAPKLAMNPQEPSLLYVLIGVPIHSNRVDVALYKSRDGGCRWERFADLPDDVRFDDMRVNARNPRELELFAGGRIIRVWDSEGAPAEGPVPMERALREPEAWTMAAAQDFDAGEIAVLHDDGTLMHTFDLMGKTLQFTPAGTGGFAISISNLTFDEDLGQKLNLGNNESVEIALPFDFPFYGRDRNRVFVNANGTLSFGGPRPARNPSTVNDRPMIAPLWTDLDPSARGGVFVKATSERVAITWSDVPKAGTSLLNTFQVVLERSGRFSMSFRRVDVPTGLTGVFNGIVLEQIFFSRSVDFSDDLPLRDTTLPAVYEWFDGVFRDQQIARRFYLTHPDDFDMLVVFGASSIPHDVTDGPQTYYKPVRNNVNGIGQGIGTFNGGPRAFGSQGRLQGFLNMNKLSWYPADPEQVFYNEVYSPLALLARETGRRWLAYVDFDDGGIESSALRTPANEWSFFLDTEASVMGGNNWVDNGDGTFESLEAALRYSPLDQYLMGLRSPRDIPSFFLIVPPDGYTHRLPSSRPEVGILVPGTPKVITVKQIIQVEGQRTPAYPAAPRLFRQAFILVVPRGETASVSDLEKLDRLRQEWEIFFRVATGGRARLSTRLRS
;
A
#
# COMPACT_ATOMS: atom_id res chain seq x y z
N MET A 1 -7.13 32.55 43.66
CA MET A 1 -5.97 33.46 43.51
C MET A 1 -4.68 32.70 43.80
N ARG A 2 -3.56 33.17 43.21
CA ARG A 2 -2.11 32.99 43.50
C ARG A 2 -1.72 32.15 44.76
N LYS A 3 -0.80 31.18 44.68
CA LYS A 3 0.70 31.33 44.72
C LYS A 3 1.14 32.18 45.94
N GLU A 4 1.89 31.66 46.92
CA GLU A 4 3.31 31.21 46.94
C GLU A 4 3.58 30.34 48.21
N LYS A 5 4.77 29.80 48.59
CA LYS A 5 6.20 30.13 48.34
C LYS A 5 7.15 28.89 48.50
N ARG A 6 8.47 29.08 48.61
CA ARG A 6 9.56 28.07 48.43
C ARG A 6 10.39 27.71 49.69
N ASN A 7 10.93 26.47 49.68
CA ASN A 7 12.25 25.97 50.14
C ASN A 7 12.74 26.06 51.62
N ILE A 8 13.34 24.94 52.07
CA ILE A 8 14.69 24.71 52.72
C ILE A 8 14.67 23.28 53.32
N GLY A 9 15.70 22.41 53.29
CA GLY A 9 17.00 22.36 52.59
C GLY A 9 18.00 21.37 53.27
N ILE A 10 18.99 20.81 52.52
CA ILE A 10 20.30 20.23 52.99
C ILE A 10 20.22 18.92 53.84
N GLY A 11 21.14 17.93 53.79
CA GLY A 11 22.26 17.62 52.88
C GLY A 11 23.37 16.70 53.46
N VAL A 12 23.83 15.71 52.66
CA VAL A 12 25.17 15.03 52.59
C VAL A 12 25.93 14.53 53.86
N ALA A 13 26.38 13.26 53.83
CA ALA A 13 27.63 12.77 54.49
C ALA A 13 28.25 11.53 53.80
N ALA A 14 29.57 11.34 53.90
CA ALA A 14 30.40 10.20 53.43
C ALA A 14 31.63 10.04 54.39
N LEU A 15 32.73 9.25 54.22
CA LEU A 15 33.48 8.78 53.04
C LEU A 15 34.68 7.82 53.45
N LEU A 16 34.94 6.72 52.70
CA LEU A 16 36.24 5.95 52.55
C LEU A 16 36.96 5.40 53.84
N VAL A 17 38.08 4.63 53.88
CA VAL A 17 39.23 4.22 52.99
C VAL A 17 39.93 2.96 53.67
N LEU A 18 40.76 2.04 53.13
CA LEU A 18 41.14 1.47 51.80
C LEU A 18 41.91 0.11 51.95
N ALA A 19 42.02 -0.67 50.85
CA ALA A 19 43.11 -1.60 50.40
C ALA A 19 43.68 -2.81 51.22
N SER A 20 43.59 -4.02 50.62
CA SER A 20 44.75 -4.81 50.11
C SER A 20 44.28 -5.99 49.20
N LEU A 21 45.18 -6.67 48.47
CA LEU A 21 44.87 -7.59 47.36
C LEU A 21 45.40 -9.03 47.57
N SER A 22 44.65 -10.06 47.13
CA SER A 22 45.21 -11.19 46.33
C SER A 22 44.16 -12.18 45.77
N VAL A 23 44.52 -12.76 44.62
CA VAL A 23 43.75 -13.59 43.66
C VAL A 23 43.35 -15.00 44.15
N SER A 24 42.18 -15.48 43.72
CA SER A 24 41.96 -16.90 43.36
C SER A 24 40.93 -17.03 42.21
N ARG A 25 41.02 -18.10 41.40
CA ARG A 25 40.31 -18.27 40.10
C ARG A 25 39.11 -19.23 40.17
N PRO A 26 38.06 -19.03 39.36
CA PRO A 26 37.33 -20.11 38.69
C PRO A 26 38.08 -20.59 37.42
N ALA A 27 38.00 -21.87 37.07
CA ALA A 27 38.71 -22.45 35.92
C ALA A 27 37.88 -22.43 34.61
N HIS A 28 38.56 -22.50 33.46
CA HIS A 28 37.92 -22.65 32.15
C HIS A 28 37.46 -24.10 31.86
N SER A 29 36.27 -24.22 31.30
CA SER A 29 35.93 -25.08 30.14
C SER A 29 34.48 -24.75 29.76
N GLU A 30 34.23 -23.81 28.86
CA GLU A 30 34.13 -24.05 27.41
C GLU A 30 33.28 -25.27 27.01
N ARG A 31 32.14 -25.00 26.36
CA ARG A 31 32.10 -25.08 24.88
C ARG A 31 30.95 -24.30 24.25
N GLN A 32 31.32 -23.27 23.50
CA GLN A 32 30.68 -22.78 22.27
C GLN A 32 29.18 -22.40 22.33
N ASP A 33 28.91 -21.20 22.85
CA ASP A 33 27.89 -20.34 22.23
C ASP A 33 28.31 -20.00 20.79
N VAL A 34 27.35 -19.96 19.86
CA VAL A 34 27.62 -19.73 18.44
C VAL A 34 27.89 -18.25 18.16
N VAL A 35 29.02 -17.95 17.52
CA VAL A 35 29.35 -16.60 17.06
C VAL A 35 28.42 -16.21 15.89
N ALA A 36 27.40 -15.42 16.18
CA ALA A 36 26.51 -14.84 15.18
C ALA A 36 27.21 -13.68 14.45
N LEU A 37 27.82 -13.97 13.29
CA LEU A 37 28.34 -12.97 12.37
C LEU A 37 27.22 -12.32 11.55
N GLY A 38 27.35 -11.03 11.27
CA GLY A 38 26.83 -10.42 10.03
C GLY A 38 25.31 -10.37 9.81
N TYR A 39 24.52 -9.90 10.77
CA TYR A 39 23.15 -9.44 10.50
C TYR A 39 23.03 -7.92 10.72
N GLY A 40 22.30 -7.24 9.84
CA GLY A 40 22.17 -5.78 9.83
C GLY A 40 21.40 -5.25 11.05
N GLY A 41 21.78 -4.08 11.57
CA GLY A 41 21.14 -3.55 12.77
C GLY A 41 21.55 -2.13 13.18
N ARG A 42 21.07 -1.68 14.34
CA ARG A 42 21.38 -0.32 14.86
C ARG A 42 22.65 -0.26 15.70
N THR A 43 23.25 -1.40 16.02
CA THR A 43 24.50 -1.52 16.76
C THR A 43 25.34 -2.62 16.11
N LEU A 44 26.61 -2.35 15.86
CA LEU A 44 27.55 -3.25 15.18
C LEU A 44 28.86 -3.31 15.97
N ARG A 45 29.45 -4.50 16.11
CA ARG A 45 30.79 -4.68 16.68
C ARG A 45 31.81 -4.85 15.55
N VAL A 46 32.92 -4.14 15.64
CA VAL A 46 34.00 -4.13 14.65
C VAL A 46 35.32 -4.33 15.38
N GLY A 47 35.69 -5.59 15.63
CA GLY A 47 36.86 -5.93 16.45
C GLY A 47 36.67 -5.60 17.93
N ASP A 48 37.44 -4.64 18.43
CA ASP A 48 37.42 -4.12 19.80
C ASP A 48 36.37 -3.01 20.02
N LYS A 49 36.07 -2.24 18.97
CA LYS A 49 35.12 -1.11 18.99
C LYS A 49 33.68 -1.50 18.66
N TRP A 50 32.76 -0.66 19.12
CA TRP A 50 31.33 -0.70 18.80
C TRP A 50 30.92 0.55 18.01
N LEU A 51 30.03 0.38 17.03
CA LEU A 51 29.35 1.44 16.29
C LEU A 51 27.84 1.39 16.61
N ARG A 52 27.18 2.55 16.71
CA ARG A 52 25.75 2.65 17.03
C ARG A 52 25.06 3.75 16.21
N ALA A 53 24.12 3.33 15.37
CA ALA A 53 23.25 4.17 14.54
C ALA A 53 22.07 4.70 15.37
N SER A 54 21.91 6.02 15.45
CA SER A 54 20.84 6.66 16.21
C SER A 54 20.22 7.85 15.46
N ALA A 55 19.05 8.31 15.92
CA ALA A 55 18.41 9.52 15.43
C ALA A 55 19.16 10.84 15.77
N ARG A 56 20.36 10.76 16.39
CA ARG A 56 21.26 11.89 16.67
C ARG A 56 22.64 11.71 15.99
N GLY A 57 22.71 10.87 14.95
CA GLY A 57 23.94 10.51 14.24
C GLY A 57 24.53 9.16 14.65
N LEU A 58 25.70 8.87 14.09
CA LEU A 58 26.49 7.66 14.35
C LEU A 58 27.41 7.88 15.55
N PHE A 59 27.53 6.89 16.43
CA PHE A 59 28.42 6.93 17.60
C PHE A 59 29.37 5.74 17.62
N GLN A 60 30.60 5.95 18.10
CA GLN A 60 31.61 4.91 18.32
C GLN A 60 31.95 4.81 19.82
N SER A 61 32.19 3.59 20.30
CA SER A 61 32.78 3.30 21.63
C SER A 61 33.99 2.37 21.45
N ARG A 62 35.05 2.62 22.23
CA ARG A 62 36.27 1.77 22.31
C ARG A 62 36.46 1.12 23.68
N ASP A 63 35.54 1.36 24.61
CA ASP A 63 35.56 0.93 26.01
C ASP A 63 34.34 0.04 26.32
N GLN A 64 34.02 -0.83 25.36
CA GLN A 64 32.94 -1.83 25.42
C GLN A 64 31.53 -1.25 25.72
N GLY A 65 31.30 0.00 25.32
CA GLY A 65 30.02 0.71 25.48
C GLY A 65 29.95 1.65 26.68
N THR A 66 31.04 1.84 27.43
CA THR A 66 31.09 2.68 28.64
C THR A 66 30.99 4.18 28.30
N SER A 67 31.66 4.63 27.24
CA SER A 67 31.56 5.98 26.69
C SER A 67 31.39 5.93 25.16
N TRP A 68 30.76 6.98 24.61
CA TRP A 68 30.39 7.06 23.20
C TRP A 68 30.75 8.44 22.63
N GLN A 69 31.48 8.45 21.52
CA GLN A 69 31.86 9.66 20.77
C GLN A 69 31.10 9.70 19.44
N ARG A 70 30.63 10.88 18.99
CA ARG A 70 29.94 11.01 17.70
C ARG A 70 30.95 10.89 16.56
N VAL A 71 30.65 10.06 15.57
CA VAL A 71 31.41 9.97 14.32
C VAL A 71 30.89 11.03 13.35
N THR A 72 31.80 11.83 12.81
CA THR A 72 31.51 12.95 11.89
C THR A 72 32.40 12.99 10.65
N ARG A 73 33.41 12.12 10.56
CA ARG A 73 34.40 12.16 9.46
C ARG A 73 33.82 11.53 8.19
N GLY A 74 33.37 12.38 7.27
CA GLY A 74 32.74 11.95 6.01
C GLY A 74 31.28 11.51 6.17
N LEU A 75 30.59 12.05 7.18
CA LEU A 75 29.15 11.96 7.38
C LEU A 75 28.60 13.38 7.56
N ASP A 76 27.44 13.67 6.98
CA ASP A 76 26.87 15.01 7.06
C ASP A 76 26.36 15.38 8.47
N PRO A 77 26.28 16.68 8.82
CA PRO A 77 25.97 17.12 10.19
C PRO A 77 24.57 16.70 10.68
N ASP A 78 23.63 16.53 9.75
CA ASP A 78 22.22 16.21 9.95
C ASP A 78 21.86 14.75 9.61
N VAL A 79 22.82 13.95 9.13
CA VAL A 79 22.62 12.54 8.74
C VAL A 79 21.91 11.74 9.85
N ILE A 80 20.88 10.98 9.45
CA ILE A 80 20.05 10.16 10.35
C ILE A 80 20.26 8.66 10.08
N PRO A 81 21.22 8.01 10.76
CA PRO A 81 21.46 6.56 10.69
C PRO A 81 20.26 5.68 11.03
N THR A 82 19.88 4.83 10.09
CA THR A 82 18.81 3.83 10.24
C THR A 82 19.37 2.44 10.52
N VAL A 83 20.34 1.97 9.73
CA VAL A 83 20.87 0.59 9.75
C VAL A 83 22.37 0.55 9.40
N LEU A 84 23.11 -0.36 10.02
CA LEU A 84 24.52 -0.68 9.74
C LEU A 84 24.63 -2.15 9.30
N ALA A 85 25.53 -2.44 8.35
CA ALA A 85 25.94 -3.80 7.99
C ALA A 85 27.43 -3.83 7.63
N ALA A 86 28.18 -4.83 8.12
CA ALA A 86 29.55 -5.11 7.65
C ALA A 86 29.51 -6.19 6.56
N ALA A 87 30.46 -6.15 5.62
CA ALA A 87 30.63 -7.25 4.67
C ALA A 87 31.19 -8.50 5.40
N PRO A 88 30.60 -9.69 5.25
CA PRO A 88 31.13 -10.90 5.89
C PRO A 88 32.53 -11.30 5.38
N SER A 89 32.84 -10.96 4.13
CA SER A 89 34.15 -11.19 3.49
C SER A 89 35.22 -10.14 3.83
N ASP A 90 34.85 -8.91 4.23
CA ASP A 90 35.75 -7.92 4.81
C ASP A 90 35.06 -7.07 5.90
N LEU A 91 35.35 -7.36 7.15
CA LEU A 91 34.81 -6.64 8.31
C LEU A 91 35.31 -5.18 8.43
N ARG A 92 36.26 -4.74 7.59
CA ARG A 92 36.61 -3.31 7.44
C ARG A 92 35.63 -2.57 6.56
N ARG A 93 34.96 -3.26 5.62
CA ARG A 93 33.94 -2.64 4.79
C ARG A 93 32.60 -2.64 5.50
N ILE A 94 32.06 -1.44 5.70
CA ILE A 94 30.81 -1.23 6.44
C ILE A 94 29.91 -0.28 5.64
N TYR A 95 28.64 -0.64 5.55
CA TYR A 95 27.58 0.14 4.94
C TYR A 95 26.66 0.72 6.02
N LEU A 96 26.25 1.97 5.80
CA LEU A 96 25.37 2.75 6.67
C LEU A 96 24.19 3.24 5.85
N GLY A 97 23.02 2.67 6.10
CA GLY A 97 21.74 3.19 5.62
C GLY A 97 21.31 4.40 6.43
N THR A 98 20.70 5.37 5.76
CA THR A 98 20.16 6.58 6.39
C THR A 98 18.66 6.72 6.09
N ARG A 99 18.04 7.74 6.69
CA ARG A 99 16.63 8.05 6.49
C ARG A 99 16.34 8.91 5.25
N ARG A 100 17.32 9.72 4.82
CA ARG A 100 17.18 10.86 3.87
C ARG A 100 18.50 11.31 3.22
N HIS A 101 19.55 10.50 3.25
CA HIS A 101 20.89 10.86 2.73
C HIS A 101 21.51 9.68 1.99
N GLY A 102 20.66 8.85 1.36
CA GLY A 102 21.02 7.58 0.76
C GLY A 102 21.79 6.65 1.71
N LEU A 103 22.95 6.20 1.25
CA LEU A 103 23.84 5.21 1.85
C LEU A 103 25.27 5.76 1.93
N TYR A 104 25.99 5.42 3.00
CA TYR A 104 27.44 5.64 3.12
C TYR A 104 28.21 4.32 3.22
N ARG A 105 29.40 4.28 2.63
CA ARG A 105 30.40 3.20 2.77
C ARG A 105 31.58 3.69 3.61
N SER A 106 32.13 2.81 4.44
CA SER A 106 33.47 2.90 5.02
C SER A 106 34.28 1.69 4.57
N ASP A 107 35.59 1.87 4.35
CA ASP A 107 36.55 0.80 4.02
C ASP A 107 37.69 0.70 5.09
N ASP A 108 37.54 1.42 6.21
CA ASP A 108 38.51 1.48 7.33
C ASP A 108 37.91 1.02 8.68
N GLY A 109 36.77 0.33 8.63
CA GLY A 109 36.05 -0.14 9.83
C GLY A 109 35.27 0.97 10.54
N GLY A 110 34.90 2.05 9.83
CA GLY A 110 34.08 3.14 10.35
C GLY A 110 34.85 4.26 11.06
N GLU A 111 36.14 4.45 10.75
CA GLU A 111 36.93 5.64 11.15
C GLU A 111 36.69 6.83 10.21
N SER A 112 36.44 6.55 8.93
CA SER A 112 35.94 7.52 7.94
C SER A 112 34.91 6.88 7.01
N TRP A 113 34.04 7.74 6.47
CA TRP A 113 32.93 7.35 5.61
C TRP A 113 32.95 8.15 4.30
N ARG A 114 32.29 7.62 3.28
CA ARG A 114 32.03 8.28 1.99
C ARG A 114 30.61 7.96 1.55
N TRP A 115 29.94 8.93 0.93
CA TRP A 115 28.63 8.72 0.32
C TRP A 115 28.75 7.69 -0.82
N ALA A 116 27.75 6.82 -0.95
CA ALA A 116 27.81 5.60 -1.78
C ALA A 116 26.41 5.19 -2.27
N ALA A 117 25.64 6.14 -2.79
CA ALA A 117 24.22 5.97 -3.07
C ALA A 117 23.77 6.36 -4.49
N HIS A 118 24.69 6.64 -5.42
CA HIS A 118 24.34 7.09 -6.77
C HIS A 118 23.43 6.08 -7.49
N GLY A 119 22.21 6.50 -7.85
CA GLY A 119 21.17 5.63 -8.43
C GLY A 119 20.20 5.01 -7.40
N LEU A 120 20.36 5.30 -6.10
CA LEU A 120 19.30 5.14 -5.11
C LEU A 120 18.43 6.40 -5.06
N PRO A 121 17.11 6.29 -4.86
CA PRO A 121 16.24 7.43 -4.60
C PRO A 121 16.30 7.85 -3.13
N GLU A 122 16.20 9.15 -2.82
CA GLU A 122 16.27 9.61 -1.44
C GLU A 122 15.01 9.18 -0.65
N THR A 123 15.21 8.20 0.21
CA THR A 123 14.16 7.56 0.99
C THR A 123 14.77 6.80 2.16
N SER A 124 13.96 6.27 3.08
CA SER A 124 14.49 5.59 4.25
C SER A 124 14.96 4.18 3.90
N ILE A 125 16.28 3.99 3.85
CA ILE A 125 16.89 2.67 3.78
C ILE A 125 16.62 1.97 5.12
N GLY A 126 15.80 0.91 5.11
CA GLY A 126 15.40 0.20 6.33
C GLY A 126 16.02 -1.18 6.48
N HIS A 127 16.61 -1.73 5.41
CA HIS A 127 17.35 -2.99 5.46
C HIS A 127 18.58 -2.94 4.53
N LEU A 128 19.63 -3.67 4.92
CA LEU A 128 20.86 -3.89 4.14
C LEU A 128 21.19 -5.38 4.15
N LEU A 129 21.60 -5.91 3.01
CA LEU A 129 22.08 -7.28 2.85
C LEU A 129 23.33 -7.26 1.96
N VAL A 130 24.50 -7.56 2.56
CA VAL A 130 25.77 -7.68 1.83
C VAL A 130 25.98 -9.14 1.45
N HIS A 131 26.50 -9.41 0.24
CA HIS A 131 26.81 -10.76 -0.21
C HIS A 131 27.92 -11.38 0.68
N PRO A 132 27.82 -12.68 1.05
CA PRO A 132 28.72 -13.27 2.04
C PRO A 132 30.18 -13.37 1.58
N GLU A 133 30.39 -13.55 0.27
CA GLU A 133 31.72 -13.75 -0.32
C GLU A 133 32.24 -12.50 -1.07
N ASP A 134 31.38 -11.52 -1.35
CA ASP A 134 31.69 -10.36 -2.20
C ASP A 134 31.29 -9.07 -1.47
N ALA A 135 32.28 -8.23 -1.16
CA ALA A 135 32.08 -7.02 -0.39
C ALA A 135 31.63 -5.82 -1.24
N ASP A 136 31.52 -5.96 -2.57
CA ASP A 136 31.00 -4.92 -3.49
C ASP A 136 29.59 -5.28 -4.03
N VAL A 137 29.08 -6.50 -3.80
CA VAL A 137 27.67 -6.85 -4.06
C VAL A 137 26.81 -6.62 -2.82
N VAL A 138 25.88 -5.67 -2.89
CA VAL A 138 24.99 -5.29 -1.79
C VAL A 138 23.57 -5.05 -2.30
N TYR A 139 22.58 -5.39 -1.47
CA TYR A 139 21.16 -5.10 -1.68
C TYR A 139 20.67 -4.15 -0.58
N VAL A 140 19.93 -3.11 -0.97
CA VAL A 140 19.19 -2.25 -0.03
C VAL A 140 17.69 -2.46 -0.20
N ALA A 141 16.96 -2.35 0.91
CA ALA A 141 15.51 -2.26 0.88
C ALA A 141 15.04 -0.87 1.33
N THR A 142 14.16 -0.28 0.53
CA THR A 142 13.63 1.07 0.71
C THR A 142 12.19 1.05 1.23
N ASP A 143 11.78 2.09 1.95
CA ASP A 143 10.42 2.25 2.47
C ASP A 143 9.37 2.67 1.42
N LEU A 144 9.73 2.75 0.13
CA LEU A 144 8.84 3.24 -0.93
C LEU A 144 9.06 2.60 -2.31
N TYR A 145 10.29 2.37 -2.75
CA TYR A 145 10.61 1.98 -4.13
C TYR A 145 11.13 0.53 -4.29
N GLY A 146 10.88 -0.32 -3.29
CA GLY A 146 11.32 -1.71 -3.30
C GLY A 146 12.82 -1.86 -3.06
N LEU A 147 13.47 -2.67 -3.91
CA LEU A 147 14.84 -3.12 -3.78
C LEU A 147 15.77 -2.50 -4.82
N TYR A 148 17.01 -2.24 -4.40
CA TYR A 148 18.10 -1.88 -5.29
C TYR A 148 19.33 -2.74 -4.99
N ARG A 149 20.12 -3.02 -6.02
CA ARG A 149 21.36 -3.80 -5.97
C ARG A 149 22.51 -2.93 -6.46
N THR A 150 23.70 -3.15 -5.89
CA THR A 150 24.97 -2.68 -6.44
C THR A 150 25.89 -3.87 -6.70
N ARG A 151 26.87 -3.68 -7.58
CA ARG A 151 27.95 -4.64 -7.90
C ARG A 151 29.34 -3.98 -7.87
N ASP A 152 29.43 -2.74 -7.40
CA ASP A 152 30.65 -1.92 -7.29
C ASP A 152 30.80 -1.27 -5.88
N GLY A 153 30.05 -1.83 -4.93
CA GLY A 153 29.98 -1.40 -3.54
C GLY A 153 29.32 -0.05 -3.35
N GLY A 154 28.42 0.35 -4.24
CA GLY A 154 27.66 1.58 -4.15
C GLY A 154 28.34 2.80 -4.80
N ALA A 155 29.17 2.58 -5.81
CA ALA A 155 29.48 3.63 -6.79
C ALA A 155 28.33 3.80 -7.81
N SER A 156 27.55 2.74 -8.05
CA SER A 156 26.26 2.79 -8.76
C SER A 156 25.25 1.78 -8.20
N TRP A 157 23.96 2.05 -8.39
CA TRP A 157 22.85 1.21 -7.96
C TRP A 157 21.82 1.01 -9.09
N GLU A 158 21.27 -0.20 -9.18
CA GLU A 158 20.26 -0.63 -10.15
C GLU A 158 19.00 -1.17 -9.42
N PRO A 159 17.76 -0.93 -9.91
CA PRO A 159 16.56 -1.53 -9.34
C PRO A 159 16.59 -3.07 -9.44
N ALA A 160 16.27 -3.75 -8.34
CA ALA A 160 16.25 -5.22 -8.23
C ALA A 160 14.80 -5.73 -8.09
N ASN A 161 13.91 -5.22 -8.95
CA ASN A 161 12.46 -5.16 -8.70
C ASN A 161 11.58 -6.07 -9.57
N GLU A 162 12.10 -6.77 -10.59
CA GLU A 162 11.24 -7.49 -11.56
C GLU A 162 10.42 -8.60 -10.88
N GLY A 163 9.09 -8.51 -10.95
CA GLY A 163 8.17 -9.46 -10.32
C GLY A 163 7.76 -9.07 -8.88
N LEU A 164 8.29 -7.98 -8.34
CA LEU A 164 7.90 -7.44 -7.04
C LEU A 164 6.80 -6.35 -7.17
N PRO A 165 5.86 -6.25 -6.20
CA PRO A 165 4.75 -5.29 -6.19
C PRO A 165 5.20 -3.91 -5.70
N VAL A 166 6.08 -3.27 -6.47
CA VAL A 166 6.78 -2.02 -6.11
C VAL A 166 6.85 -1.09 -7.33
N PRO A 167 6.89 0.25 -7.17
CA PRO A 167 6.88 1.02 -5.93
C PRO A 167 5.56 0.92 -5.16
N PHE A 168 5.61 1.16 -3.85
CA PHE A 168 4.44 1.19 -2.99
C PHE A 168 3.64 2.49 -3.18
N ALA A 169 2.31 2.41 -3.10
CA ALA A 169 1.44 3.59 -3.18
C ALA A 169 1.65 4.58 -2.02
N TYR A 170 2.11 4.08 -0.88
CA TYR A 170 2.40 4.85 0.34
C TYR A 170 3.66 4.30 1.02
N ARG A 171 4.31 5.07 1.90
CA ARG A 171 5.49 4.60 2.65
C ARG A 171 5.12 3.50 3.64
N THR A 172 5.81 2.36 3.58
CA THR A 172 5.57 1.20 4.46
C THR A 172 6.80 0.88 5.32
N PHE A 173 6.84 -0.29 5.95
CA PHE A 173 8.08 -0.83 6.48
C PHE A 173 8.94 -1.33 5.32
N ALA A 174 10.18 -0.86 5.24
CA ALA A 174 11.11 -1.31 4.20
C ALA A 174 11.24 -2.85 4.20
N PRO A 175 11.22 -3.50 3.02
CA PRO A 175 11.27 -4.96 2.90
C PRO A 175 12.42 -5.61 3.68
N LYS A 176 12.19 -6.84 4.18
CA LYS A 176 13.26 -7.63 4.80
C LYS A 176 13.88 -8.58 3.78
N LEU A 177 15.21 -8.64 3.75
CA LEU A 177 15.97 -9.43 2.79
C LEU A 177 16.74 -10.52 3.52
N ALA A 178 16.62 -11.76 3.06
CA ALA A 178 17.45 -12.87 3.49
C ALA A 178 18.06 -13.59 2.28
N MET A 179 19.36 -13.84 2.33
CA MET A 179 20.09 -14.66 1.35
C MET A 179 20.24 -16.08 1.90
N ASN A 180 20.20 -17.10 1.05
CA ASN A 180 20.71 -18.41 1.43
C ASN A 180 22.25 -18.33 1.53
N PRO A 181 22.86 -18.53 2.72
CA PRO A 181 24.31 -18.43 2.89
C PRO A 181 25.10 -19.56 2.20
N GLN A 182 24.42 -20.59 1.65
CA GLN A 182 25.01 -21.69 0.89
C GLN A 182 24.72 -21.59 -0.62
N GLU A 183 23.84 -20.67 -1.04
CA GLU A 183 23.43 -20.47 -2.43
C GLU A 183 23.09 -18.98 -2.62
N PRO A 184 24.07 -18.08 -2.79
CA PRO A 184 23.84 -16.63 -2.77
C PRO A 184 22.93 -16.08 -3.89
N SER A 185 22.70 -16.86 -4.95
CA SER A 185 21.70 -16.61 -5.99
C SER A 185 20.25 -16.81 -5.51
N LEU A 186 20.05 -17.63 -4.47
CA LEU A 186 18.76 -17.83 -3.82
C LEU A 186 18.54 -16.76 -2.74
N LEU A 187 17.59 -15.88 -3.04
CA LEU A 187 17.19 -14.75 -2.21
C LEU A 187 15.71 -14.83 -1.86
N TYR A 188 15.38 -14.34 -0.68
CA TYR A 188 14.01 -14.15 -0.21
C TYR A 188 13.83 -12.69 0.20
N VAL A 189 12.74 -12.08 -0.26
CA VAL A 189 12.30 -10.77 0.20
C VAL A 189 10.90 -10.85 0.78
N LEU A 190 10.75 -10.24 1.95
CA LEU A 190 9.51 -10.07 2.68
C LEU A 190 9.01 -8.65 2.42
N ILE A 191 7.93 -8.52 1.66
CA ILE A 191 7.38 -7.23 1.22
C ILE A 191 6.01 -7.03 1.83
N GLY A 192 5.80 -5.89 2.50
CA GLY A 192 4.48 -5.40 2.84
C GLY A 192 3.99 -4.35 1.84
N VAL A 193 3.02 -4.71 1.01
CA VAL A 193 2.33 -3.84 0.04
C VAL A 193 1.19 -3.11 0.74
N PRO A 194 1.13 -1.77 0.75
CA PRO A 194 0.00 -1.08 1.36
C PRO A 194 -1.24 -1.25 0.47
N ILE A 195 -2.25 -1.97 0.95
CA ILE A 195 -3.52 -2.14 0.23
C ILE A 195 -4.43 -0.93 0.49
N HIS A 196 -4.49 -0.50 1.77
CA HIS A 196 -5.27 0.65 2.22
C HIS A 196 -4.59 1.28 3.45
N SER A 197 -5.04 2.45 3.89
CA SER A 197 -4.40 3.31 4.91
C SER A 197 -4.08 2.70 6.28
N ASN A 198 -4.53 1.47 6.59
CA ASN A 198 -4.24 0.74 7.83
C ASN A 198 -3.91 -0.76 7.62
N ARG A 199 -3.67 -1.22 6.37
CA ARG A 199 -3.62 -2.67 6.04
C ARG A 199 -2.62 -2.96 4.93
N VAL A 200 -1.77 -3.98 5.10
CA VAL A 200 -0.53 -4.13 4.31
C VAL A 200 -0.31 -5.60 3.89
N ASP A 201 -0.74 -6.00 2.69
CA ASP A 201 -0.53 -7.35 2.11
C ASP A 201 0.95 -7.71 2.20
N VAL A 202 1.31 -8.61 3.13
CA VAL A 202 2.67 -9.10 3.19
C VAL A 202 2.79 -10.35 2.32
N ALA A 203 3.83 -10.42 1.50
CA ALA A 203 4.17 -11.64 0.79
C ALA A 203 5.67 -11.93 0.85
N LEU A 204 6.00 -13.22 0.89
CA LEU A 204 7.34 -13.66 0.55
C LEU A 204 7.45 -13.78 -0.97
N TYR A 205 8.52 -13.21 -1.49
CA TYR A 205 8.97 -13.42 -2.85
C TYR A 205 10.33 -14.11 -2.83
N LYS A 206 10.53 -15.04 -3.76
CA LYS A 206 11.75 -15.83 -3.94
C LYS A 206 12.39 -15.42 -5.27
N SER A 207 13.70 -15.27 -5.29
CA SER A 207 14.52 -15.15 -6.50
C SER A 207 15.56 -16.27 -6.50
N ARG A 208 15.85 -16.84 -7.66
CA ARG A 208 16.90 -17.86 -7.86
C ARG A 208 18.08 -17.37 -8.71
N ASP A 209 18.07 -16.10 -9.10
CA ASP A 209 18.98 -15.50 -10.09
C ASP A 209 19.76 -14.29 -9.55
N GLY A 210 19.88 -14.16 -8.23
CA GLY A 210 20.53 -13.03 -7.57
C GLY A 210 19.69 -11.75 -7.58
N GLY A 211 18.36 -11.87 -7.49
CA GLY A 211 17.44 -10.74 -7.44
C GLY A 211 17.33 -10.00 -8.78
N CYS A 212 17.57 -10.67 -9.91
CA CYS A 212 17.22 -10.12 -11.22
C CYS A 212 15.71 -10.23 -11.42
N ARG A 213 15.12 -11.38 -11.11
CA ARG A 213 13.67 -11.62 -11.11
C ARG A 213 13.20 -12.35 -9.86
N TRP A 214 11.97 -12.05 -9.45
CA TRP A 214 11.31 -12.58 -8.27
C TRP A 214 9.95 -13.23 -8.61
N GLU A 215 9.54 -14.18 -7.77
CA GLU A 215 8.30 -14.95 -7.86
C GLU A 215 7.60 -14.91 -6.49
N ARG A 216 6.27 -14.70 -6.44
CA ARG A 216 5.50 -14.73 -5.18
C ARG A 216 5.49 -16.17 -4.66
N PHE A 217 6.19 -16.40 -3.55
CA PHE A 217 6.53 -17.73 -3.02
C PHE A 217 5.55 -18.19 -1.94
N ALA A 218 5.14 -17.29 -1.06
CA ALA A 218 4.07 -17.52 -0.11
C ALA A 218 3.29 -16.22 0.12
N ASP A 219 1.97 -16.30 0.01
CA ASP A 219 1.10 -15.31 0.63
C ASP A 219 1.40 -15.30 2.12
N LEU A 220 1.65 -14.13 2.65
CA LEU A 220 1.99 -13.92 4.04
C LEU A 220 1.00 -12.97 4.70
N PRO A 221 1.14 -12.84 6.02
CA PRO A 221 0.08 -12.20 6.79
C PRO A 221 0.16 -10.64 6.86
N ASP A 222 -0.97 -9.93 6.84
CA ASP A 222 -1.15 -8.51 6.48
C ASP A 222 -1.33 -7.41 7.59
N ASP A 223 -1.34 -7.76 8.90
CA ASP A 223 -1.01 -6.84 10.03
C ASP A 223 0.22 -7.21 10.81
N VAL A 224 0.51 -8.52 10.80
CA VAL A 224 1.48 -9.25 11.70
C VAL A 224 2.69 -8.27 11.34
N ARG A 225 3.20 -7.56 12.35
CA ARG A 225 4.40 -6.78 12.14
C ARG A 225 5.57 -7.75 12.14
N PHE A 226 5.99 -8.16 10.96
CA PHE A 226 7.27 -8.83 10.81
C PHE A 226 8.38 -7.83 11.12
N ASP A 227 9.06 -8.07 12.22
CA ASP A 227 10.18 -7.28 12.67
C ASP A 227 11.46 -7.65 11.91
N ASP A 228 11.59 -8.91 11.46
CA ASP A 228 12.75 -9.39 10.68
C ASP A 228 12.53 -10.75 9.98
N MET A 229 13.50 -11.18 9.15
CA MET A 229 13.53 -12.51 8.52
C MET A 229 14.98 -13.04 8.38
N ARG A 230 15.19 -14.35 8.55
CA ARG A 230 16.44 -15.03 8.16
C ARG A 230 16.20 -16.41 7.54
N VAL A 231 17.17 -16.89 6.77
CA VAL A 231 17.29 -18.32 6.41
C VAL A 231 17.88 -19.08 7.60
N ASN A 232 17.33 -20.25 7.93
CA ASN A 232 17.84 -21.10 9.00
C ASN A 232 19.20 -21.71 8.59
N ALA A 233 20.27 -21.33 9.28
CA ALA A 233 21.64 -21.75 8.98
C ALA A 233 21.90 -23.27 9.09
N ARG A 234 20.98 -24.06 9.69
CA ARG A 234 21.04 -25.54 9.74
C ARG A 234 20.12 -26.21 8.71
N ASN A 235 19.17 -25.47 8.15
CA ASN A 235 18.20 -25.94 7.17
C ASN A 235 17.92 -24.82 6.15
N PRO A 236 18.72 -24.68 5.08
CA PRO A 236 18.57 -23.57 4.14
C PRO A 236 17.22 -23.48 3.41
N ARG A 237 16.41 -24.55 3.49
CA ARG A 237 15.03 -24.62 2.99
C ARG A 237 13.99 -24.17 4.03
N GLU A 238 14.41 -23.53 5.13
CA GLU A 238 13.53 -23.02 6.18
C GLU A 238 13.81 -21.54 6.44
N LEU A 239 12.78 -20.71 6.28
CA LEU A 239 12.80 -19.31 6.67
C LEU A 239 12.25 -19.16 8.08
N GLU A 240 12.99 -18.44 8.93
CA GLU A 240 12.54 -18.00 10.24
C GLU A 240 12.14 -16.52 10.16
N LEU A 241 10.84 -16.27 10.28
CA LEU A 241 10.23 -14.94 10.29
C LEU A 241 10.02 -14.48 11.73
N PHE A 242 10.45 -13.27 12.08
CA PHE A 242 10.35 -12.71 13.42
C PHE A 242 9.16 -11.76 13.52
N ALA A 243 8.30 -11.98 14.50
CA ALA A 243 7.03 -11.28 14.64
C ALA A 243 6.66 -11.08 16.12
N GLY A 244 6.83 -9.87 16.67
CA GLY A 244 6.38 -9.55 18.04
C GLY A 244 7.00 -10.46 19.12
N GLY A 245 8.24 -10.90 18.92
CA GLY A 245 8.94 -11.85 19.80
C GLY A 245 8.65 -13.34 19.55
N ARG A 246 7.85 -13.69 18.53
CA ARG A 246 7.65 -15.07 18.03
C ARG A 246 8.52 -15.33 16.81
N ILE A 247 8.77 -16.61 16.54
CA ILE A 247 9.41 -17.11 15.30
C ILE A 247 8.39 -17.99 14.58
N ILE A 248 8.12 -17.66 13.32
CA ILE A 248 7.31 -18.46 12.38
C ILE A 248 8.23 -19.11 11.37
N ARG A 249 7.90 -20.33 10.95
CA ARG A 249 8.68 -21.10 9.98
C ARG A 249 7.91 -21.30 8.69
N VAL A 250 8.57 -21.03 7.58
CA VAL A 250 8.08 -21.30 6.21
C VAL A 250 9.10 -22.20 5.53
N TRP A 251 8.63 -23.27 4.90
CA TRP A 251 9.50 -24.28 4.28
C TRP A 251 9.43 -24.24 2.75
N ASP A 252 10.61 -24.35 2.13
CA ASP A 252 10.80 -24.43 0.69
C ASP A 252 10.85 -25.90 0.24
N SER A 253 9.68 -26.45 -0.10
CA SER A 253 9.50 -27.88 -0.40
C SER A 253 9.40 -28.17 -1.90
N GLU A 254 10.48 -28.69 -2.49
CA GLU A 254 10.45 -29.38 -3.78
C GLU A 254 10.38 -30.90 -3.56
N GLY A 255 9.35 -31.57 -4.11
CA GLY A 255 9.18 -33.02 -3.89
C GLY A 255 7.87 -33.69 -4.37
N ALA A 256 7.41 -33.41 -5.60
CA ALA A 256 6.41 -34.25 -6.28
C ALA A 256 6.84 -34.49 -7.74
N PRO A 257 6.63 -35.70 -8.31
CA PRO A 257 7.06 -36.01 -9.67
C PRO A 257 6.18 -35.31 -10.72
N ALA A 258 6.76 -35.03 -11.89
CA ALA A 258 6.09 -34.27 -12.93
C ALA A 258 5.08 -35.11 -13.74
N GLU A 259 3.81 -34.70 -13.75
CA GLU A 259 2.86 -35.01 -14.84
C GLU A 259 3.06 -34.05 -16.03
N GLY A 260 4.33 -33.89 -16.43
CA GLY A 260 4.77 -33.00 -17.51
C GLY A 260 4.47 -31.51 -17.28
N PRO A 261 4.69 -30.68 -18.32
CA PRO A 261 3.96 -29.42 -18.42
C PRO A 261 2.53 -29.75 -18.84
N VAL A 262 1.58 -29.73 -17.89
CA VAL A 262 0.20 -29.38 -18.26
C VAL A 262 0.30 -28.00 -18.91
N PRO A 263 -0.06 -27.83 -20.20
CA PRO A 263 0.11 -26.54 -20.83
C PRO A 263 -0.80 -25.54 -20.15
N MET A 264 -0.24 -24.64 -19.33
CA MET A 264 -0.96 -23.45 -18.90
C MET A 264 -0.93 -22.37 -19.99
N GLU A 265 -1.22 -22.81 -21.22
CA GLU A 265 -2.50 -22.37 -21.80
C GLU A 265 -3.60 -22.59 -20.75
N ARG A 266 -3.68 -21.64 -19.82
CA ARG A 266 -4.97 -21.04 -19.54
C ARG A 266 -5.39 -20.44 -20.88
N ALA A 267 -5.95 -21.32 -21.74
CA ALA A 267 -7.01 -20.91 -22.62
C ALA A 267 -7.89 -20.01 -21.75
N LEU A 268 -8.07 -18.78 -22.22
CA LEU A 268 -9.13 -17.97 -21.70
C LEU A 268 -10.40 -18.77 -22.00
N ARG A 269 -10.84 -19.55 -21.00
CA ARG A 269 -12.26 -19.74 -20.75
C ARG A 269 -12.77 -18.37 -20.33
N GLU A 270 -12.85 -17.49 -21.33
CA GLU A 270 -13.95 -16.57 -21.48
C GLU A 270 -15.18 -17.37 -21.06
N PRO A 271 -15.84 -17.03 -19.94
CA PRO A 271 -17.10 -17.64 -19.62
C PRO A 271 -18.04 -17.37 -20.80
N GLU A 272 -18.72 -18.40 -21.31
CA GLU A 272 -19.73 -18.29 -22.38
C GLU A 272 -21.02 -17.58 -21.89
N ALA A 273 -20.85 -16.60 -21.01
CA ALA A 273 -21.83 -15.75 -20.35
C ALA A 273 -21.58 -14.24 -20.60
N TRP A 274 -20.40 -13.83 -21.08
CA TRP A 274 -20.14 -12.43 -21.48
C TRP A 274 -21.01 -11.97 -22.66
N THR A 275 -21.62 -12.92 -23.37
CA THR A 275 -22.48 -12.74 -24.55
C THR A 275 -23.91 -12.22 -24.28
N MET A 276 -24.29 -11.92 -23.03
CA MET A 276 -25.58 -11.24 -22.73
C MET A 276 -25.48 -9.94 -21.93
N ALA A 277 -24.31 -9.55 -21.43
CA ALA A 277 -24.16 -8.31 -20.65
C ALA A 277 -23.75 -7.08 -21.50
N ALA A 278 -22.92 -7.29 -22.53
CA ALA A 278 -22.45 -6.22 -23.43
C ALA A 278 -23.53 -5.63 -24.36
N ALA A 279 -24.82 -5.85 -24.07
CA ALA A 279 -25.96 -5.38 -24.85
C ALA A 279 -26.46 -3.97 -24.43
N GLN A 280 -25.90 -3.39 -23.36
CA GLN A 280 -26.26 -2.05 -22.87
C GLN A 280 -25.12 -1.02 -22.98
N ASP A 281 -23.88 -1.44 -23.24
CA ASP A 281 -22.73 -0.52 -23.36
C ASP A 281 -22.78 0.24 -24.70
N PHE A 282 -22.49 1.54 -24.69
CA PHE A 282 -22.56 2.37 -25.91
C PHE A 282 -21.66 3.61 -25.90
N ASP A 283 -21.34 4.11 -27.09
CA ASP A 283 -20.59 5.35 -27.28
C ASP A 283 -21.55 6.56 -27.24
N ALA A 284 -21.51 7.34 -26.15
CA ALA A 284 -22.18 8.63 -26.04
C ALA A 284 -21.33 9.73 -26.73
N GLY A 285 -21.23 9.65 -28.06
CA GLY A 285 -20.35 10.51 -28.84
C GLY A 285 -18.89 10.09 -28.70
N GLU A 286 -18.14 10.76 -27.82
CA GLU A 286 -16.73 10.48 -27.51
C GLU A 286 -16.55 10.06 -26.04
N ILE A 287 -17.61 9.58 -25.39
CA ILE A 287 -17.62 9.00 -24.03
C ILE A 287 -18.08 7.55 -24.14
N ALA A 288 -17.30 6.62 -23.59
CA ALA A 288 -17.70 5.22 -23.49
C ALA A 288 -18.59 5.02 -22.26
N VAL A 289 -19.83 4.59 -22.45
CA VAL A 289 -20.78 4.30 -21.36
C VAL A 289 -20.78 2.80 -21.10
N LEU A 290 -20.38 2.41 -19.89
CA LEU A 290 -20.40 1.03 -19.41
C LEU A 290 -21.47 0.88 -18.33
N HIS A 291 -22.37 -0.08 -18.48
CA HIS A 291 -23.36 -0.40 -17.46
C HIS A 291 -22.85 -1.53 -16.58
N ASP A 292 -22.91 -1.34 -15.26
CA ASP A 292 -22.58 -2.39 -14.31
C ASP A 292 -23.59 -3.55 -14.43
N ASP A 293 -23.06 -4.76 -14.62
CA ASP A 293 -23.79 -6.02 -14.58
C ASP A 293 -23.61 -6.77 -13.24
N GLY A 294 -22.85 -6.18 -12.32
CA GLY A 294 -22.32 -6.75 -11.09
C GLY A 294 -20.80 -6.97 -11.12
N THR A 295 -20.15 -6.87 -12.29
CA THR A 295 -18.70 -7.11 -12.43
C THR A 295 -17.83 -5.85 -12.47
N LEU A 296 -18.44 -4.65 -12.55
CA LEU A 296 -17.70 -3.38 -12.60
C LEU A 296 -17.57 -2.71 -11.23
N MET A 297 -18.42 -3.09 -10.27
CA MET A 297 -18.46 -2.54 -8.92
C MET A 297 -18.37 -3.65 -7.86
N HIS A 298 -17.86 -3.34 -6.67
CA HIS A 298 -17.86 -4.24 -5.51
C HIS A 298 -19.25 -4.27 -4.84
N THR A 299 -20.23 -4.84 -5.53
CA THR A 299 -21.61 -5.03 -5.04
C THR A 299 -21.86 -6.46 -4.56
N PHE A 300 -22.79 -6.65 -3.63
CA PHE A 300 -23.19 -7.98 -3.17
C PHE A 300 -23.90 -8.79 -4.27
N ASP A 301 -23.29 -9.88 -4.72
CA ASP A 301 -23.78 -10.71 -5.84
C ASP A 301 -24.26 -12.11 -5.43
N LEU A 302 -23.96 -12.54 -4.19
CA LEU A 302 -24.28 -13.87 -3.65
C LEU A 302 -25.78 -14.14 -3.45
N MET A 303 -26.67 -13.27 -3.91
CA MET A 303 -28.12 -13.48 -3.84
C MET A 303 -28.55 -14.73 -4.62
N GLY A 304 -29.38 -15.57 -3.97
CA GLY A 304 -29.79 -16.86 -4.53
C GLY A 304 -28.71 -17.95 -4.44
N LYS A 305 -27.63 -17.71 -3.68
CA LYS A 305 -26.53 -18.66 -3.46
C LYS A 305 -26.49 -19.17 -2.02
N THR A 306 -25.78 -20.29 -1.86
CA THR A 306 -25.33 -20.80 -0.58
C THR A 306 -23.83 -21.03 -0.63
N LEU A 307 -23.08 -20.48 0.32
CA LEU A 307 -21.69 -20.81 0.58
C LEU A 307 -21.64 -21.97 1.59
N GLN A 308 -20.88 -23.01 1.29
CA GLN A 308 -20.71 -24.19 2.13
C GLN A 308 -19.25 -24.29 2.60
N PHE A 309 -19.04 -24.20 3.91
CA PHE A 309 -17.75 -24.30 4.58
C PHE A 309 -17.62 -25.70 5.20
N THR A 310 -16.72 -26.52 4.66
CA THR A 310 -16.46 -27.90 5.10
C THR A 310 -15.09 -27.97 5.78
N PRO A 311 -14.95 -28.52 7.00
CA PRO A 311 -13.68 -28.54 7.73
C PRO A 311 -12.52 -29.16 6.92
N ALA A 312 -11.36 -28.50 6.96
CA ALA A 312 -10.14 -28.92 6.27
C ALA A 312 -8.93 -28.76 7.20
N GLY A 313 -8.13 -29.83 7.33
CA GLY A 313 -6.89 -29.81 8.11
C GLY A 313 -7.08 -29.43 9.59
N THR A 314 -6.08 -28.75 10.16
CA THR A 314 -6.00 -28.40 11.59
C THR A 314 -6.83 -27.17 11.98
N GLY A 315 -8.07 -27.07 11.47
CA GLY A 315 -9.03 -26.01 11.81
C GLY A 315 -9.36 -25.02 10.70
N GLY A 316 -9.00 -25.32 9.45
CA GLY A 316 -9.41 -24.56 8.26
C GLY A 316 -10.74 -25.03 7.66
N PHE A 317 -11.11 -24.44 6.51
CA PHE A 317 -12.29 -24.82 5.74
C PHE A 317 -11.99 -24.88 4.24
N ALA A 318 -12.52 -25.91 3.56
CA ALA A 318 -12.77 -25.87 2.12
C ALA A 318 -14.11 -25.17 1.87
N ILE A 319 -14.16 -24.28 0.89
CA ILE A 319 -15.29 -23.39 0.63
C ILE A 319 -15.81 -23.64 -0.79
N SER A 320 -17.11 -23.89 -0.93
CA SER A 320 -17.78 -24.08 -2.22
C SER A 320 -19.10 -23.31 -2.28
N ILE A 321 -19.56 -23.02 -3.49
CA ILE A 321 -20.82 -22.29 -3.75
C ILE A 321 -21.84 -23.19 -4.45
N SER A 322 -23.10 -23.06 -4.08
CA SER A 322 -24.23 -23.76 -4.68
C SER A 322 -25.44 -22.84 -4.86
N ASN A 323 -26.48 -23.34 -5.51
CA ASN A 323 -27.80 -22.71 -5.51
C ASN A 323 -28.38 -22.67 -4.08
N LEU A 324 -29.26 -21.68 -3.83
CA LEU A 324 -29.85 -21.41 -2.53
C LEU A 324 -30.45 -22.66 -1.85
N THR A 325 -29.93 -22.98 -0.67
CA THR A 325 -30.47 -23.99 0.26
C THR A 325 -30.86 -23.29 1.56
N PHE A 326 -32.12 -23.35 1.94
CA PHE A 326 -32.69 -22.54 3.03
C PHE A 326 -33.78 -23.32 3.75
N ASP A 327 -33.76 -23.37 5.08
CA ASP A 327 -34.83 -23.94 5.90
C ASP A 327 -35.96 -22.90 6.06
N GLU A 328 -37.13 -23.17 5.48
CA GLU A 328 -38.30 -22.27 5.49
C GLU A 328 -39.00 -22.20 6.86
N ASP A 329 -38.89 -23.26 7.65
CA ASP A 329 -39.38 -23.26 9.02
C ASP A 329 -38.29 -22.64 9.91
N LEU A 330 -38.52 -21.38 10.28
CA LEU A 330 -37.57 -20.54 10.99
C LEU A 330 -37.39 -20.92 12.47
N GLY A 331 -38.32 -21.70 13.05
CA GLY A 331 -38.33 -22.01 14.48
C GLY A 331 -38.68 -20.81 15.38
N GLN A 332 -37.99 -20.69 16.51
CA GLN A 332 -38.30 -19.73 17.57
C GLN A 332 -37.70 -18.35 17.26
N LYS A 333 -38.52 -17.29 17.29
CA LYS A 333 -38.03 -15.90 17.25
C LYS A 333 -37.25 -15.55 18.52
N LEU A 334 -36.07 -14.96 18.35
CA LEU A 334 -35.25 -14.40 19.42
C LEU A 334 -35.71 -12.98 19.79
N ASN A 335 -35.62 -12.64 21.07
CA ASN A 335 -35.79 -11.26 21.53
C ASN A 335 -34.43 -10.54 21.48
N LEU A 336 -34.17 -9.84 20.38
CA LEU A 336 -32.89 -9.21 20.06
C LEU A 336 -33.11 -7.77 19.58
N GLY A 337 -32.66 -6.79 20.36
CA GLY A 337 -32.75 -5.36 20.06
C GLY A 337 -31.69 -4.85 19.08
N ASN A 338 -31.81 -3.58 18.71
CA ASN A 338 -30.79 -2.85 17.96
C ASN A 338 -29.48 -2.73 18.78
N ASN A 339 -28.32 -3.01 18.17
CA ASN A 339 -27.00 -3.10 18.84
C ASN A 339 -26.91 -4.14 19.98
N GLU A 340 -27.82 -5.13 20.06
CA GLU A 340 -27.79 -6.17 21.10
C GLU A 340 -27.17 -7.50 20.62
N SER A 341 -27.07 -8.47 21.55
CA SER A 341 -26.61 -9.83 21.27
C SER A 341 -27.28 -10.83 22.22
N VAL A 342 -27.73 -11.97 21.70
CA VAL A 342 -28.36 -13.05 22.49
C VAL A 342 -27.47 -14.29 22.43
N GLU A 343 -27.13 -14.84 23.59
CA GLU A 343 -26.39 -16.11 23.67
C GLU A 343 -27.35 -17.30 23.61
N ILE A 344 -27.12 -18.22 22.68
CA ILE A 344 -27.86 -19.49 22.57
C ILE A 344 -26.94 -20.67 22.89
N ALA A 345 -27.51 -21.72 23.48
CA ALA A 345 -26.85 -23.01 23.62
C ALA A 345 -27.01 -23.82 22.33
N LEU A 346 -25.96 -24.55 21.95
CA LEU A 346 -25.98 -25.51 20.87
C LEU A 346 -26.26 -26.91 21.47
N PRO A 347 -27.13 -27.74 20.85
CA PRO A 347 -27.48 -29.07 21.35
C PRO A 347 -26.39 -30.13 21.07
N PHE A 348 -25.26 -29.70 20.50
CA PHE A 348 -24.06 -30.48 20.25
C PHE A 348 -22.84 -29.56 20.38
N ASP A 349 -21.68 -30.16 20.62
CA ASP A 349 -20.38 -29.50 20.48
C ASP A 349 -20.08 -29.26 19.00
N PHE A 350 -19.93 -28.00 18.59
CA PHE A 350 -19.63 -27.56 17.23
C PHE A 350 -18.13 -27.26 17.06
N PRO A 351 -17.37 -28.04 16.27
CA PRO A 351 -15.95 -27.78 16.06
C PRO A 351 -15.72 -26.51 15.23
N PHE A 352 -15.11 -25.47 15.81
CA PHE A 352 -14.84 -24.20 15.12
C PHE A 352 -13.45 -23.64 15.45
N TYR A 353 -12.58 -23.60 14.42
CA TYR A 353 -11.16 -23.28 14.50
C TYR A 353 -10.43 -24.04 15.63
N GLY A 354 -10.43 -25.37 15.52
CA GLY A 354 -9.70 -26.25 16.45
C GLY A 354 -10.21 -26.24 17.90
N ARG A 355 -11.41 -25.70 18.17
CA ARG A 355 -12.06 -25.76 19.49
C ARG A 355 -13.55 -25.99 19.36
N ASP A 356 -14.04 -26.91 20.16
CA ASP A 356 -15.46 -27.22 20.28
C ASP A 356 -16.23 -26.09 20.96
N ARG A 357 -17.44 -25.82 20.45
CA ARG A 357 -18.33 -24.73 20.90
C ARG A 357 -19.71 -25.30 21.21
N ASN A 358 -20.16 -25.17 22.44
CA ASN A 358 -21.51 -25.53 22.87
C ASN A 358 -22.43 -24.30 23.08
N ARG A 359 -21.92 -23.07 22.84
CA ARG A 359 -22.69 -21.81 22.90
C ARG A 359 -22.19 -20.82 21.84
N VAL A 360 -23.09 -19.98 21.33
CA VAL A 360 -22.79 -18.93 20.34
C VAL A 360 -23.63 -17.68 20.62
N PHE A 361 -23.08 -16.50 20.35
CA PHE A 361 -23.79 -15.24 20.42
C PHE A 361 -24.34 -14.87 19.04
N VAL A 362 -25.66 -14.67 18.97
CA VAL A 362 -26.36 -14.13 17.80
C VAL A 362 -26.42 -12.62 17.96
N ASN A 363 -25.72 -11.89 17.09
CA ASN A 363 -25.55 -10.44 17.20
C ASN A 363 -26.55 -9.71 16.27
N ALA A 364 -27.02 -8.53 16.69
CA ALA A 364 -27.98 -7.73 15.91
C ALA A 364 -27.49 -7.43 14.48
N ASN A 365 -26.20 -7.11 14.35
CA ASN A 365 -25.46 -6.74 13.13
C ASN A 365 -25.29 -7.86 12.06
N GLY A 366 -25.99 -8.99 12.19
CA GLY A 366 -25.96 -10.09 11.22
C GLY A 366 -24.84 -11.11 11.40
N THR A 367 -24.12 -11.10 12.53
CA THR A 367 -23.01 -12.02 12.80
C THR A 367 -23.30 -13.04 13.91
N LEU A 368 -22.59 -14.17 13.88
CA LEU A 368 -22.49 -15.15 14.96
C LEU A 368 -21.08 -15.10 15.57
N SER A 369 -20.93 -14.79 16.86
CA SER A 369 -19.61 -14.76 17.53
C SER A 369 -19.49 -15.76 18.68
N PHE A 370 -18.31 -16.37 18.81
CA PHE A 370 -18.03 -17.41 19.80
C PHE A 370 -17.18 -16.87 20.95
N GLY A 371 -17.51 -17.24 22.19
CA GLY A 371 -16.79 -16.78 23.39
C GLY A 371 -17.11 -15.36 23.86
N GLY A 372 -18.03 -14.65 23.19
CA GLY A 372 -18.58 -13.37 23.65
C GLY A 372 -19.41 -12.66 22.58
N PRO A 373 -20.23 -11.65 22.96
CA PRO A 373 -21.04 -10.87 22.04
C PRO A 373 -20.18 -9.92 21.20
N ARG A 374 -20.64 -9.56 19.99
CA ARG A 374 -19.94 -8.62 19.09
C ARG A 374 -20.92 -7.78 18.23
N PRO A 375 -21.77 -6.92 18.84
CA PRO A 375 -22.78 -6.13 18.12
C PRO A 375 -22.24 -4.83 17.48
N ALA A 376 -20.98 -4.83 17.03
CA ALA A 376 -20.39 -3.64 16.41
C ALA A 376 -21.04 -3.38 15.04
N ARG A 377 -21.49 -2.13 14.78
CA ARG A 377 -22.26 -1.77 13.58
C ARG A 377 -21.45 -1.91 12.29
N ASN A 378 -20.27 -1.31 12.28
CA ASN A 378 -19.38 -1.27 11.13
C ASN A 378 -18.57 -2.58 11.05
N PRO A 379 -18.44 -3.19 9.86
CA PRO A 379 -17.61 -4.38 9.70
C PRO A 379 -16.12 -4.11 9.90
N SER A 380 -15.39 -5.20 10.12
CA SER A 380 -13.95 -5.18 10.36
C SER A 380 -13.33 -6.49 9.90
N THR A 381 -12.22 -6.43 9.17
CA THR A 381 -11.35 -7.60 8.91
C THR A 381 -10.64 -8.08 10.19
N VAL A 382 -10.75 -7.30 11.28
CA VAL A 382 -10.02 -7.41 12.54
C VAL A 382 -10.97 -7.74 13.70
N ASN A 383 -10.88 -8.94 14.28
CA ASN A 383 -11.77 -9.36 15.38
C ASN A 383 -11.05 -10.12 16.51
N ASP A 384 -11.44 -9.86 17.76
CA ASP A 384 -10.92 -10.54 18.96
C ASP A 384 -11.60 -11.88 19.28
N ARG A 385 -12.56 -12.30 18.44
CA ARG A 385 -13.46 -13.45 18.68
C ARG A 385 -13.69 -14.24 17.40
N PRO A 386 -13.72 -15.59 17.47
CA PRO A 386 -14.11 -16.40 16.33
C PRO A 386 -15.53 -16.04 15.90
N MET A 387 -15.77 -15.92 14.60
CA MET A 387 -17.00 -15.35 14.08
C MET A 387 -17.37 -15.93 12.71
N ILE A 388 -18.67 -16.11 12.48
CA ILE A 388 -19.26 -16.39 11.18
C ILE A 388 -20.13 -15.17 10.84
N ALA A 389 -19.74 -14.43 9.81
CA ALA A 389 -20.39 -13.20 9.36
C ALA A 389 -21.02 -13.44 7.98
N PRO A 390 -22.25 -13.98 7.89
CA PRO A 390 -22.95 -14.10 6.60
C PRO A 390 -23.16 -12.72 5.97
N LEU A 391 -23.68 -11.77 6.75
CA LEU A 391 -23.85 -10.37 6.36
C LEU A 391 -23.56 -9.52 7.58
N TRP A 392 -22.38 -8.92 7.67
CA TRP A 392 -22.08 -7.92 8.69
C TRP A 392 -22.43 -6.53 8.15
N THR A 393 -23.39 -5.86 8.78
CA THR A 393 -23.72 -4.43 8.58
C THR A 393 -24.54 -3.89 9.76
N ASP A 394 -24.91 -2.61 9.75
CA ASP A 394 -25.71 -1.96 10.80
C ASP A 394 -27.20 -2.34 10.69
N LEU A 395 -27.57 -3.54 11.16
CA LEU A 395 -28.93 -4.09 11.14
C LEU A 395 -29.73 -3.82 12.43
N ASP A 396 -31.05 -3.67 12.29
CA ASP A 396 -32.00 -3.50 13.40
C ASP A 396 -33.12 -4.56 13.40
N PRO A 397 -32.93 -5.69 14.11
CA PRO A 397 -33.95 -6.74 14.23
C PRO A 397 -35.19 -6.37 15.04
N SER A 398 -35.19 -5.20 15.71
CA SER A 398 -36.33 -4.72 16.50
C SER A 398 -37.32 -3.89 15.68
N ALA A 399 -36.84 -3.22 14.62
CA ALA A 399 -37.64 -2.36 13.76
C ALA A 399 -38.61 -3.14 12.84
N ARG A 400 -38.18 -4.25 12.24
CA ARG A 400 -39.00 -5.12 11.39
C ARG A 400 -38.42 -6.54 11.28
N GLY A 401 -39.28 -7.50 10.96
CA GLY A 401 -38.87 -8.89 10.71
C GLY A 401 -38.44 -9.58 11.99
N GLY A 402 -37.22 -10.12 12.01
CA GLY A 402 -36.53 -10.54 13.23
C GLY A 402 -35.46 -11.60 13.00
N VAL A 403 -34.85 -12.06 14.08
CA VAL A 403 -33.92 -13.21 14.07
C VAL A 403 -34.59 -14.41 14.72
N PHE A 404 -34.39 -15.58 14.13
CA PHE A 404 -35.04 -16.84 14.50
C PHE A 404 -34.01 -17.95 14.63
N VAL A 405 -34.28 -18.95 15.47
CA VAL A 405 -33.44 -20.14 15.66
C VAL A 405 -34.26 -21.43 15.65
N LYS A 406 -33.75 -22.42 14.93
CA LYS A 406 -34.28 -23.79 14.88
C LYS A 406 -33.17 -24.78 15.19
N ALA A 407 -33.29 -25.50 16.29
CA ALA A 407 -32.26 -26.43 16.79
C ALA A 407 -32.75 -27.88 16.79
N THR A 408 -31.84 -28.79 16.44
CA THR A 408 -31.99 -30.25 16.43
C THR A 408 -30.68 -30.89 16.89
N SER A 409 -30.63 -32.19 17.22
CA SER A 409 -29.39 -32.84 17.68
C SER A 409 -28.25 -32.83 16.65
N GLU A 410 -28.55 -32.61 15.36
CA GLU A 410 -27.56 -32.67 14.27
C GLU A 410 -27.32 -31.32 13.57
N ARG A 411 -28.28 -30.38 13.62
CA ARG A 411 -28.13 -29.03 13.04
C ARG A 411 -28.82 -27.92 13.84
N VAL A 412 -28.28 -26.71 13.76
CA VAL A 412 -28.91 -25.47 14.22
C VAL A 412 -28.93 -24.46 13.07
N ALA A 413 -30.12 -24.01 12.68
CA ALA A 413 -30.29 -22.90 11.73
C ALA A 413 -30.57 -21.60 12.51
N ILE A 414 -29.86 -20.52 12.17
CA ILE A 414 -30.09 -19.16 12.65
C ILE A 414 -30.42 -18.30 11.43
N THR A 415 -31.57 -17.63 11.45
CA THR A 415 -32.08 -16.87 10.30
C THR A 415 -32.42 -15.43 10.69
N TRP A 416 -31.81 -14.46 10.02
CA TRP A 416 -32.31 -13.10 9.98
C TRP A 416 -33.33 -13.04 8.83
N SER A 417 -34.56 -12.60 9.10
CA SER A 417 -35.64 -12.56 8.11
C SER A 417 -36.33 -11.20 8.11
N ASP A 418 -36.33 -10.55 6.94
CA ASP A 418 -36.82 -9.20 6.69
C ASP A 418 -36.29 -8.15 7.69
N VAL A 419 -35.02 -8.32 8.10
CA VAL A 419 -34.34 -7.44 9.06
C VAL A 419 -33.84 -6.20 8.30
N PRO A 420 -34.28 -4.98 8.66
CA PRO A 420 -33.86 -3.76 8.00
C PRO A 420 -32.44 -3.37 8.41
N LYS A 421 -31.72 -2.67 7.52
CA LYS A 421 -30.60 -1.82 7.95
C LYS A 421 -31.13 -0.67 8.80
N ALA A 422 -30.51 -0.42 9.95
CA ALA A 422 -30.89 0.59 10.93
C ALA A 422 -31.15 1.96 10.27
N GLY A 423 -32.30 2.55 10.58
CA GLY A 423 -32.76 3.83 10.02
C GLY A 423 -33.24 3.80 8.56
N THR A 424 -33.38 2.62 7.94
CA THR A 424 -33.76 2.50 6.51
C THR A 424 -34.87 1.45 6.28
N SER A 425 -35.37 1.39 5.04
CA SER A 425 -36.31 0.37 4.55
C SER A 425 -35.64 -0.83 3.86
N LEU A 426 -34.31 -0.88 3.77
CA LEU A 426 -33.55 -1.91 3.05
C LEU A 426 -33.57 -3.23 3.83
N LEU A 427 -34.26 -4.26 3.31
CA LEU A 427 -34.53 -5.52 4.00
C LEU A 427 -33.51 -6.61 3.68
N ASN A 428 -33.17 -7.43 4.67
CA ASN A 428 -32.17 -8.49 4.55
C ASN A 428 -32.71 -9.80 5.11
N THR A 429 -32.56 -10.88 4.34
CA THR A 429 -32.99 -12.23 4.68
C THR A 429 -31.90 -13.22 4.32
N PHE A 430 -31.25 -13.78 5.33
CA PHE A 430 -30.11 -14.68 5.22
C PHE A 430 -30.06 -15.64 6.42
N GLN A 431 -29.47 -16.81 6.18
CA GLN A 431 -29.46 -17.93 7.13
C GLN A 431 -28.04 -18.48 7.28
N VAL A 432 -27.69 -18.87 8.51
CA VAL A 432 -26.52 -19.73 8.78
C VAL A 432 -27.04 -21.06 9.30
N VAL A 433 -26.55 -22.17 8.75
CA VAL A 433 -26.81 -23.50 9.30
C VAL A 433 -25.50 -24.09 9.82
N LEU A 434 -25.44 -24.35 11.13
CA LEU A 434 -24.34 -25.06 11.79
C LEU A 434 -24.70 -26.54 11.88
N GLU A 435 -23.80 -27.44 11.49
CA GLU A 435 -23.97 -28.89 11.61
C GLU A 435 -23.01 -29.48 12.64
N ARG A 436 -23.43 -30.56 13.30
CA ARG A 436 -22.63 -31.32 14.28
C ARG A 436 -21.28 -31.83 13.75
N SER A 437 -21.13 -31.94 12.43
CA SER A 437 -19.89 -32.31 11.74
C SER A 437 -18.83 -31.20 11.72
N GLY A 438 -19.14 -29.99 12.22
CA GLY A 438 -18.30 -28.79 12.04
C GLY A 438 -18.46 -28.14 10.66
N ARG A 439 -19.22 -28.76 9.75
CA ARG A 439 -19.67 -28.12 8.50
C ARG A 439 -20.68 -27.03 8.83
N PHE A 440 -20.66 -25.94 8.07
CA PHE A 440 -21.70 -24.93 8.12
C PHE A 440 -21.94 -24.30 6.74
N SER A 441 -23.07 -23.62 6.59
CA SER A 441 -23.39 -22.85 5.39
C SER A 441 -23.86 -21.43 5.71
N MET A 442 -23.67 -20.52 4.74
CA MET A 442 -24.31 -19.21 4.68
C MET A 442 -25.23 -19.18 3.46
N SER A 443 -26.48 -18.79 3.61
CA SER A 443 -27.49 -18.82 2.53
C SER A 443 -28.19 -17.47 2.39
N PHE A 444 -28.19 -16.91 1.18
CA PHE A 444 -28.58 -15.52 0.93
C PHE A 444 -29.84 -15.44 0.07
N ARG A 445 -30.97 -15.12 0.69
CA ARG A 445 -32.26 -14.95 -0.01
C ARG A 445 -32.45 -13.53 -0.52
N ARG A 446 -32.06 -12.54 0.28
CA ARG A 446 -32.20 -11.11 -0.02
C ARG A 446 -31.17 -10.31 0.78
N VAL A 447 -30.45 -9.40 0.12
CA VAL A 447 -29.55 -8.45 0.75
C VAL A 447 -29.74 -7.11 0.03
N ASP A 448 -30.53 -6.21 0.62
CA ASP A 448 -30.83 -4.89 0.04
C ASP A 448 -29.76 -3.83 0.39
N VAL A 449 -28.82 -4.15 1.29
CA VAL A 449 -27.81 -3.18 1.72
C VAL A 449 -26.72 -2.98 0.66
N PRO A 450 -26.32 -1.73 0.36
CA PRO A 450 -25.28 -1.47 -0.63
C PRO A 450 -23.88 -1.81 -0.11
N THR A 451 -23.68 -1.88 1.21
CA THR A 451 -22.36 -2.07 1.83
C THR A 451 -22.35 -2.99 3.04
N GLY A 452 -21.29 -3.79 3.16
CA GLY A 452 -21.09 -4.76 4.24
C GLY A 452 -19.89 -5.69 4.02
N LEU A 453 -19.82 -6.74 4.83
CA LEU A 453 -18.82 -7.81 4.71
C LEU A 453 -19.49 -9.18 4.85
N THR A 454 -19.05 -10.14 4.05
CA THR A 454 -19.34 -11.57 4.20
C THR A 454 -18.05 -12.31 4.51
N GLY A 455 -18.02 -13.23 5.47
CA GLY A 455 -16.78 -13.96 5.79
C GLY A 455 -16.76 -14.71 7.12
N VAL A 456 -15.61 -15.31 7.40
CA VAL A 456 -15.37 -16.21 8.53
C VAL A 456 -14.03 -15.85 9.19
N PHE A 457 -13.97 -15.88 10.53
CA PHE A 457 -12.84 -15.39 11.33
C PHE A 457 -12.54 -16.32 12.52
N ASN A 458 -11.27 -16.50 12.86
CA ASN A 458 -10.83 -17.42 13.94
C ASN A 458 -10.73 -16.79 15.35
N GLY A 459 -10.80 -15.46 15.46
CA GLY A 459 -10.70 -14.72 16.71
C GLY A 459 -9.31 -14.37 17.20
N ILE A 460 -8.26 -14.88 16.56
CA ILE A 460 -6.89 -14.49 16.85
C ILE A 460 -6.60 -13.23 16.03
N VAL A 461 -6.54 -12.08 16.71
CA VAL A 461 -6.30 -10.76 16.09
C VAL A 461 -5.00 -10.80 15.28
N LEU A 462 -3.91 -11.16 15.96
CA LEU A 462 -2.58 -11.39 15.38
C LEU A 462 -2.51 -12.70 14.58
N GLU A 463 -3.57 -13.06 13.88
CA GLU A 463 -3.59 -14.07 12.83
C GLU A 463 -4.60 -13.66 11.76
N GLN A 464 -5.76 -13.07 12.08
CA GLN A 464 -6.72 -12.63 11.05
C GLN A 464 -6.16 -11.50 10.21
N ILE A 465 -5.95 -10.33 10.80
CA ILE A 465 -5.46 -9.18 10.05
C ILE A 465 -4.11 -9.52 9.44
N PHE A 466 -3.34 -10.37 10.12
CA PHE A 466 -2.21 -11.13 9.63
C PHE A 466 -2.69 -12.10 8.48
N PHE A 467 -2.75 -13.44 8.57
CA PHE A 467 -2.99 -14.37 7.43
C PHE A 467 -4.43 -14.36 6.83
N SER A 468 -5.12 -13.22 6.73
CA SER A 468 -6.41 -13.17 6.04
C SER A 468 -6.27 -13.32 4.54
N ARG A 469 -7.36 -13.74 3.90
CA ARG A 469 -7.52 -13.61 2.46
C ARG A 469 -8.84 -12.91 2.14
N SER A 470 -8.71 -11.78 1.44
CA SER A 470 -9.84 -11.21 0.71
C SER A 470 -10.06 -12.08 -0.53
N VAL A 471 -11.31 -12.43 -0.82
CA VAL A 471 -11.73 -13.16 -2.02
C VAL A 471 -12.98 -12.53 -2.61
N ASP A 472 -13.24 -12.84 -3.86
CA ASP A 472 -14.58 -12.75 -4.44
C ASP A 472 -15.25 -14.13 -4.30
N PHE A 473 -16.32 -14.27 -3.51
CA PHE A 473 -16.94 -15.58 -3.29
C PHE A 473 -17.77 -16.08 -4.49
N SER A 474 -18.04 -15.24 -5.50
CA SER A 474 -18.75 -15.67 -6.72
C SER A 474 -17.78 -16.12 -7.81
N ASP A 475 -16.63 -15.45 -7.96
CA ASP A 475 -15.59 -15.72 -8.97
C ASP A 475 -14.46 -16.67 -8.49
N ASP A 476 -13.98 -16.60 -7.23
CA ASP A 476 -12.77 -17.35 -6.77
C ASP A 476 -13.06 -18.80 -6.29
N LEU A 477 -14.32 -19.24 -6.22
CA LEU A 477 -14.69 -20.54 -5.65
C LEU A 477 -14.68 -21.70 -6.68
N PRO A 478 -14.36 -22.95 -6.26
CA PRO A 478 -14.18 -23.42 -4.88
C PRO A 478 -12.73 -23.37 -4.37
N LEU A 479 -12.56 -22.92 -3.13
CA LEU A 479 -11.29 -22.93 -2.39
C LEU A 479 -11.12 -24.27 -1.67
N ARG A 480 -10.03 -24.99 -1.96
CA ARG A 480 -9.84 -26.38 -1.50
C ARG A 480 -8.98 -26.55 -0.25
N ASP A 481 -8.08 -25.61 0.00
CA ASP A 481 -7.25 -25.56 1.20
C ASP A 481 -7.23 -24.12 1.73
N THR A 482 -7.91 -23.89 2.85
CA THR A 482 -7.79 -22.64 3.60
C THR A 482 -7.68 -22.95 5.10
N THR A 483 -6.47 -23.16 5.59
CA THR A 483 -6.14 -23.06 7.03
C THR A 483 -6.15 -21.60 7.51
N LEU A 484 -6.95 -20.75 6.86
CA LEU A 484 -6.81 -19.30 6.94
C LEU A 484 -7.63 -18.75 8.13
N PRO A 485 -6.99 -17.94 8.99
CA PRO A 485 -7.63 -17.34 10.17
C PRO A 485 -8.72 -16.33 9.82
N ALA A 486 -8.74 -15.78 8.60
CA ALA A 486 -9.95 -15.21 8.03
C ALA A 486 -10.03 -15.43 6.51
N VAL A 487 -11.25 -15.64 6.02
CA VAL A 487 -11.60 -15.55 4.59
C VAL A 487 -12.87 -14.72 4.48
N TYR A 488 -12.82 -13.64 3.72
CA TYR A 488 -13.93 -12.70 3.59
C TYR A 488 -13.96 -11.99 2.23
N GLU A 489 -15.08 -11.35 1.97
CA GLU A 489 -15.35 -10.47 0.85
C GLU A 489 -15.91 -9.15 1.37
N TRP A 490 -15.45 -8.04 0.80
CA TRP A 490 -16.05 -6.73 0.97
C TRP A 490 -16.90 -6.40 -0.25
N PHE A 491 -18.10 -5.88 0.03
CA PHE A 491 -18.87 -5.14 -0.94
C PHE A 491 -19.10 -3.74 -0.36
N ASP A 492 -18.50 -2.74 -0.99
CA ASP A 492 -18.52 -1.33 -0.61
C ASP A 492 -19.01 -0.42 -1.75
N GLY A 493 -19.22 -1.01 -2.94
CA GLY A 493 -19.62 -0.33 -4.16
C GLY A 493 -18.51 0.48 -4.82
N VAL A 494 -17.24 0.25 -4.49
CA VAL A 494 -16.07 0.82 -5.19
C VAL A 494 -15.87 0.16 -6.56
N PHE A 495 -15.18 0.84 -7.47
CA PHE A 495 -14.86 0.33 -8.81
C PHE A 495 -13.85 -0.82 -8.84
N ARG A 496 -14.18 -1.85 -9.63
CA ARG A 496 -13.29 -2.96 -10.01
C ARG A 496 -12.42 -2.53 -11.22
N ASP A 497 -11.49 -1.59 -11.04
CA ASP A 497 -10.69 -0.93 -12.09
C ASP A 497 -10.23 -1.83 -13.26
N GLN A 498 -9.66 -3.00 -12.96
CA GLN A 498 -9.18 -3.93 -13.98
C GLN A 498 -10.32 -4.50 -14.83
N GLN A 499 -11.50 -4.76 -14.25
CA GLN A 499 -12.66 -5.26 -14.99
C GLN A 499 -13.26 -4.16 -15.87
N ILE A 500 -13.32 -2.91 -15.38
CA ILE A 500 -13.73 -1.74 -16.17
C ILE A 500 -12.82 -1.57 -17.39
N ALA A 501 -11.50 -1.63 -17.21
CA ALA A 501 -10.55 -1.51 -18.31
C ALA A 501 -10.65 -2.69 -19.31
N ARG A 502 -10.78 -3.93 -18.82
CA ARG A 502 -11.01 -5.11 -19.68
C ARG A 502 -12.29 -4.96 -20.49
N ARG A 503 -13.40 -4.57 -19.85
CA ARG A 503 -14.71 -4.37 -20.49
C ARG A 503 -14.64 -3.33 -21.60
N PHE A 504 -13.96 -2.21 -21.36
CA PHE A 504 -13.70 -1.18 -22.37
C PHE A 504 -12.95 -1.76 -23.60
N TYR A 505 -11.86 -2.50 -23.38
CA TYR A 505 -11.07 -3.10 -24.48
C TYR A 505 -11.73 -4.30 -25.19
N LEU A 506 -12.93 -4.74 -24.79
CA LEU A 506 -13.74 -5.68 -25.60
C LEU A 506 -14.35 -4.99 -26.83
N THR A 507 -14.60 -3.68 -26.75
CA THR A 507 -15.26 -2.89 -27.81
C THR A 507 -14.36 -1.80 -28.40
N HIS A 508 -13.31 -1.39 -27.69
CA HIS A 508 -12.43 -0.28 -28.06
C HIS A 508 -11.00 -0.72 -28.44
N PRO A 509 -10.30 0.01 -29.33
CA PRO A 509 -8.93 -0.31 -29.73
C PRO A 509 -7.90 -0.04 -28.61
N ASP A 510 -6.77 -0.75 -28.62
CA ASP A 510 -5.61 -0.48 -27.73
C ASP A 510 -4.80 0.74 -28.19
N ASP A 511 -5.47 1.89 -28.39
CA ASP A 511 -4.85 3.13 -28.88
C ASP A 511 -4.75 4.26 -27.83
N PHE A 512 -5.11 3.98 -26.57
CA PHE A 512 -5.08 4.92 -25.46
C PHE A 512 -3.80 4.81 -24.61
N ASP A 513 -3.26 5.95 -24.20
CA ASP A 513 -2.21 6.02 -23.17
C ASP A 513 -2.79 5.81 -21.77
N MET A 514 -4.00 6.31 -21.51
CA MET A 514 -4.64 6.33 -20.20
C MET A 514 -6.16 6.15 -20.32
N LEU A 515 -6.80 5.57 -19.31
CA LEU A 515 -8.26 5.57 -19.16
C LEU A 515 -8.64 6.55 -18.05
N VAL A 516 -9.70 7.35 -18.25
CA VAL A 516 -10.22 8.32 -17.28
C VAL A 516 -11.67 7.95 -16.97
N VAL A 517 -11.92 7.48 -15.75
CA VAL A 517 -13.18 6.82 -15.38
C VAL A 517 -13.93 7.63 -14.34
N PHE A 518 -15.21 7.87 -14.61
CA PHE A 518 -16.15 8.54 -13.72
C PHE A 518 -17.36 7.64 -13.41
N GLY A 519 -17.95 7.81 -12.24
CA GLY A 519 -19.26 7.25 -11.90
C GLY A 519 -20.41 8.20 -12.25
N ALA A 520 -21.57 7.65 -12.61
CA ALA A 520 -22.81 8.43 -12.78
C ALA A 520 -23.20 9.17 -11.48
N SER A 521 -23.88 10.32 -11.61
CA SER A 521 -24.26 11.16 -10.47
C SER A 521 -25.20 10.47 -9.47
N SER A 522 -25.92 9.44 -9.89
CA SER A 522 -26.86 8.63 -9.09
C SER A 522 -26.21 7.76 -8.02
N ILE A 523 -24.92 7.44 -8.15
CA ILE A 523 -24.22 6.56 -7.18
C ILE A 523 -24.21 7.25 -5.80
N PRO A 524 -24.76 6.63 -4.73
CA PRO A 524 -24.97 7.32 -3.47
C PRO A 524 -23.68 7.53 -2.65
N HIS A 525 -22.73 6.58 -2.73
CA HIS A 525 -21.41 6.57 -2.08
C HIS A 525 -20.28 6.98 -3.07
N ASP A 526 -19.04 7.11 -2.60
CA ASP A 526 -17.87 7.37 -3.47
C ASP A 526 -17.34 6.06 -4.08
N VAL A 527 -16.85 6.10 -5.32
CA VAL A 527 -16.42 4.90 -6.08
C VAL A 527 -14.91 4.63 -6.03
N THR A 528 -14.25 5.07 -4.95
CA THR A 528 -12.79 5.05 -4.73
C THR A 528 -12.42 4.42 -3.39
N ASP A 529 -11.47 3.48 -3.39
CA ASP A 529 -10.87 2.74 -2.27
C ASP A 529 -9.93 3.59 -1.37
N GLY A 530 -9.94 4.92 -1.47
CA GLY A 530 -9.07 5.78 -0.65
C GLY A 530 -9.25 7.28 -0.89
N PRO A 531 -8.30 7.98 -1.55
CA PRO A 531 -8.44 9.40 -1.87
C PRO A 531 -9.57 9.63 -2.89
N GLN A 532 -10.17 10.82 -2.89
CA GLN A 532 -11.33 11.14 -3.75
C GLN A 532 -11.04 11.08 -5.26
N THR A 533 -9.77 11.10 -5.65
CA THR A 533 -9.28 10.82 -7.01
C THR A 533 -7.94 10.12 -6.92
N TYR A 534 -7.61 9.27 -7.90
CA TYR A 534 -6.26 8.73 -8.03
C TYR A 534 -5.85 8.34 -9.46
N TYR A 535 -4.55 8.43 -9.70
CA TYR A 535 -3.83 7.78 -10.79
C TYR A 535 -3.23 6.45 -10.31
N LYS A 536 -3.70 5.34 -10.89
CA LYS A 536 -3.18 3.99 -10.69
C LYS A 536 -2.23 3.65 -11.86
N PRO A 537 -0.91 3.53 -11.64
CA PRO A 537 0.05 3.33 -12.73
C PRO A 537 -0.06 1.90 -13.30
N VAL A 538 -0.10 1.77 -14.62
CA VAL A 538 -0.23 0.49 -15.36
C VAL A 538 1.04 0.18 -16.17
N ARG A 539 1.78 1.22 -16.59
CA ARG A 539 3.12 1.14 -17.16
C ARG A 539 3.81 2.50 -17.09
N ASN A 540 5.05 2.53 -16.63
CA ASN A 540 5.99 3.64 -16.89
C ASN A 540 7.17 3.12 -17.71
N ASN A 541 7.67 3.97 -18.61
CA ASN A 541 8.84 3.73 -19.46
C ASN A 541 9.77 4.94 -19.52
N VAL A 542 9.65 5.85 -18.52
CA VAL A 542 10.43 7.07 -18.37
C VAL A 542 11.39 6.90 -17.21
N ASN A 543 12.67 7.23 -17.42
CA ASN A 543 13.71 7.25 -16.38
C ASN A 543 14.24 8.68 -16.19
N GLY A 544 14.94 8.93 -15.09
CA GLY A 544 15.45 10.26 -14.71
C GLY A 544 14.34 11.22 -14.25
N ILE A 545 13.47 10.72 -13.37
CA ILE A 545 12.27 11.39 -12.84
C ILE A 545 11.97 11.04 -11.35
N GLY A 546 12.97 10.52 -10.62
CA GLY A 546 12.86 10.20 -9.19
C GLY A 546 12.28 8.84 -8.84
N GLN A 547 11.88 8.07 -9.86
CA GLN A 547 11.35 6.71 -9.68
C GLN A 547 12.25 5.71 -10.40
N GLY A 548 12.85 4.79 -9.65
CA GLY A 548 13.41 3.57 -10.23
C GLY A 548 12.29 2.67 -10.77
N ILE A 549 12.61 1.96 -11.85
CA ILE A 549 11.65 1.11 -12.55
C ILE A 549 11.10 0.02 -11.60
N GLY A 550 9.77 -0.11 -11.55
CA GLY A 550 9.06 -1.08 -10.72
C GLY A 550 7.89 -1.73 -11.45
N THR A 551 7.36 -2.84 -10.93
CA THR A 551 6.33 -3.65 -11.58
C THR A 551 4.92 -3.12 -11.31
N PHE A 552 4.37 -2.40 -12.29
CA PHE A 552 3.03 -1.83 -12.25
C PHE A 552 1.93 -2.90 -12.28
N ASN A 553 1.07 -2.99 -11.26
CA ASN A 553 -0.30 -3.57 -11.25
C ASN A 553 -0.64 -4.74 -12.23
N GLY A 554 0.25 -5.71 -12.44
CA GLY A 554 0.08 -6.79 -13.43
C GLY A 554 0.28 -6.40 -14.91
N GLY A 555 0.64 -5.14 -15.17
CA GLY A 555 0.93 -4.57 -16.48
C GLY A 555 -0.32 -4.33 -17.34
N PRO A 556 -0.15 -3.80 -18.58
CA PRO A 556 -1.27 -3.47 -19.47
C PRO A 556 -2.23 -4.65 -19.70
N ARG A 557 -1.69 -5.87 -19.79
CA ARG A 557 -2.48 -7.10 -19.99
C ARG A 557 -3.45 -7.40 -18.83
N ALA A 558 -3.11 -7.05 -17.59
CA ALA A 558 -4.02 -7.22 -16.46
C ALA A 558 -5.26 -6.29 -16.57
N PHE A 559 -5.14 -5.20 -17.32
CA PHE A 559 -6.22 -4.26 -17.64
C PHE A 559 -6.83 -4.49 -19.04
N GLY A 560 -6.50 -5.59 -19.73
CA GLY A 560 -7.01 -5.91 -21.08
C GLY A 560 -6.27 -5.24 -22.25
N SER A 561 -5.35 -4.30 -21.98
CA SER A 561 -4.53 -3.65 -23.01
C SER A 561 -3.46 -4.61 -23.56
N GLN A 562 -3.26 -4.59 -24.88
CA GLN A 562 -2.25 -5.44 -25.55
C GLN A 562 -0.82 -4.96 -25.25
N GLY A 563 -0.65 -3.68 -24.93
CA GLY A 563 0.60 -3.14 -24.38
C GLY A 563 0.68 -1.62 -24.27
N ARG A 564 -0.32 -0.87 -24.78
CA ARG A 564 -0.24 0.59 -24.87
C ARG A 564 -0.57 1.32 -23.57
N LEU A 565 -1.49 0.82 -22.75
CA LEU A 565 -1.96 1.50 -21.53
C LEU A 565 -0.80 1.79 -20.55
N GLN A 566 -0.82 3.00 -19.95
CA GLN A 566 0.22 3.52 -19.05
C GLN A 566 -0.33 3.85 -17.66
N GLY A 567 -1.62 4.22 -17.56
CA GLY A 567 -2.26 4.50 -16.28
C GLY A 567 -3.79 4.52 -16.37
N PHE A 568 -4.42 4.28 -15.22
CA PHE A 568 -5.86 4.32 -15.03
C PHE A 568 -6.17 5.43 -14.02
N LEU A 569 -7.08 6.35 -14.36
CA LEU A 569 -7.50 7.44 -13.48
C LEU A 569 -8.92 7.14 -12.98
N ASN A 570 -9.07 6.89 -11.68
CA ASN A 570 -10.37 6.89 -11.04
C ASN A 570 -10.66 8.31 -10.55
N MET A 571 -11.63 8.96 -11.19
CA MET A 571 -12.01 10.35 -10.92
C MET A 571 -13.28 10.43 -10.03
N ASN A 572 -13.70 9.34 -9.40
CA ASN A 572 -14.93 9.24 -8.61
C ASN A 572 -16.19 9.64 -9.43
N LYS A 573 -17.32 9.92 -8.77
CA LYS A 573 -18.60 10.21 -9.42
C LYS A 573 -18.78 11.67 -9.84
N LEU A 574 -19.53 11.88 -10.91
CA LEU A 574 -19.83 13.20 -11.48
C LEU A 574 -20.54 14.14 -10.51
N SER A 575 -21.36 13.63 -9.57
CA SER A 575 -22.05 14.46 -8.57
C SER A 575 -21.13 15.10 -7.52
N TRP A 576 -19.87 14.69 -7.43
CA TRP A 576 -18.86 15.32 -6.55
C TRP A 576 -18.32 16.66 -7.09
N TYR A 577 -18.34 16.86 -8.41
CA TYR A 577 -17.78 18.05 -9.07
C TYR A 577 -18.80 19.19 -9.23
N PRO A 578 -18.36 20.46 -9.30
CA PRO A 578 -19.19 21.56 -9.82
C PRO A 578 -19.62 21.33 -11.28
N ALA A 579 -20.59 22.12 -11.77
CA ALA A 579 -21.07 22.08 -13.16
C ALA A 579 -20.23 22.94 -14.14
N ASP A 580 -19.38 23.79 -13.57
CA ASP A 580 -18.36 24.57 -14.26
C ASP A 580 -17.00 23.85 -14.08
N PRO A 581 -16.30 23.47 -15.17
CA PRO A 581 -15.02 22.75 -15.09
C PRO A 581 -13.83 23.62 -14.64
N GLU A 582 -13.97 24.95 -14.61
CA GLU A 582 -12.97 25.89 -14.07
C GLU A 582 -13.27 26.31 -12.62
N GLN A 583 -14.47 26.07 -12.09
CA GLN A 583 -14.81 26.43 -10.71
C GLN A 583 -13.92 25.68 -9.70
N VAL A 584 -13.15 26.43 -8.93
CA VAL A 584 -12.38 25.91 -7.78
C VAL A 584 -13.33 25.35 -6.72
N PHE A 585 -13.09 24.11 -6.29
CA PHE A 585 -13.92 23.40 -5.31
C PHE A 585 -13.12 22.53 -4.33
N TYR A 586 -11.95 22.02 -4.75
CA TYR A 586 -11.18 21.06 -3.96
C TYR A 586 -9.91 21.69 -3.38
N ASN A 587 -9.71 21.55 -2.07
CA ASN A 587 -8.59 22.11 -1.29
C ASN A 587 -8.33 23.62 -1.53
N GLU A 588 -9.38 24.38 -1.87
CA GLU A 588 -9.39 25.83 -2.14
C GLU A 588 -8.51 26.31 -3.32
N VAL A 589 -7.90 25.39 -4.08
CA VAL A 589 -7.03 25.73 -5.24
C VAL A 589 -7.31 24.90 -6.51
N TYR A 590 -7.97 23.74 -6.40
CA TYR A 590 -8.24 22.88 -7.56
C TYR A 590 -9.67 23.06 -8.10
N SER A 591 -9.76 23.33 -9.40
CA SER A 591 -10.94 23.10 -10.24
C SER A 591 -10.97 21.64 -10.74
N PRO A 592 -12.08 21.16 -11.34
CA PRO A 592 -12.13 19.85 -12.01
C PRO A 592 -10.99 19.65 -13.02
N LEU A 593 -10.69 20.67 -13.84
CA LEU A 593 -9.59 20.63 -14.83
C LEU A 593 -8.21 20.58 -14.17
N ALA A 594 -7.98 21.36 -13.12
CA ALA A 594 -6.70 21.34 -12.39
C ALA A 594 -6.49 20.01 -11.64
N LEU A 595 -7.54 19.38 -11.12
CA LEU A 595 -7.45 18.08 -10.47
C LEU A 595 -7.21 16.96 -11.50
N LEU A 596 -7.90 16.97 -12.65
CA LEU A 596 -7.60 16.05 -13.76
C LEU A 596 -6.19 16.27 -14.32
N ALA A 597 -5.67 17.50 -14.28
CA ALA A 597 -4.27 17.79 -14.59
C ALA A 597 -3.32 17.15 -13.56
N ARG A 598 -3.62 17.23 -12.27
CA ARG A 598 -2.86 16.53 -11.23
C ARG A 598 -2.81 15.02 -11.47
N GLU A 599 -3.97 14.39 -11.67
CA GLU A 599 -4.05 12.94 -11.88
C GLU A 599 -3.43 12.50 -13.21
N THR A 600 -3.59 13.26 -14.30
CA THR A 600 -2.89 12.95 -15.57
C THR A 600 -1.39 13.15 -15.45
N GLY A 601 -0.97 14.20 -14.72
CA GLY A 601 0.43 14.51 -14.48
C GLY A 601 1.15 13.35 -13.81
N ARG A 602 0.52 12.70 -12.80
CA ARG A 602 1.11 11.62 -11.98
C ARG A 602 1.79 10.48 -12.74
N ARG A 603 1.49 10.28 -14.04
CA ARG A 603 2.27 9.44 -14.95
C ARG A 603 3.78 9.74 -15.00
N TRP A 604 4.19 11.00 -14.79
CA TRP A 604 5.57 11.48 -14.98
C TRP A 604 6.24 11.98 -13.69
N LEU A 605 5.58 11.85 -12.54
CA LEU A 605 5.93 12.63 -11.37
C LEU A 605 6.59 11.85 -10.23
N ALA A 606 7.27 12.55 -9.34
CA ALA A 606 8.30 13.58 -9.60
C ALA A 606 9.20 13.55 -8.38
N TYR A 607 9.65 12.34 -8.06
CA TYR A 607 10.35 12.10 -6.81
C TYR A 607 11.83 12.50 -6.94
N VAL A 608 12.08 13.55 -7.73
CA VAL A 608 13.41 13.96 -8.16
C VAL A 608 14.17 14.57 -7.00
N ASP A 609 15.38 14.08 -6.83
CA ASP A 609 16.35 14.62 -5.89
C ASP A 609 17.37 15.48 -6.65
N PHE A 610 18.10 16.33 -5.93
CA PHE A 610 19.08 17.24 -6.54
C PHE A 610 20.38 17.30 -5.76
N ASP A 611 21.47 17.61 -6.45
CA ASP A 611 22.77 17.89 -5.84
C ASP A 611 22.80 19.25 -5.11
N ASP A 612 22.83 19.20 -3.79
CA ASP A 612 22.92 20.33 -2.86
C ASP A 612 24.37 20.60 -2.42
N GLY A 613 25.31 20.59 -3.38
CA GLY A 613 26.72 20.90 -3.15
C GLY A 613 27.61 19.71 -2.83
N GLY A 614 27.32 18.54 -3.40
CA GLY A 614 27.95 17.25 -3.14
C GLY A 614 27.11 16.29 -2.30
N ILE A 615 25.85 16.64 -2.02
CA ILE A 615 24.91 15.91 -1.16
C ILE A 615 23.57 15.81 -1.89
N GLU A 616 23.02 14.61 -1.99
CA GLU A 616 21.68 14.36 -2.55
C GLU A 616 20.58 14.91 -1.63
N SER A 617 19.54 15.57 -2.20
CA SER A 617 18.47 16.20 -1.43
C SER A 617 17.08 16.10 -2.06
N SER A 618 16.09 15.65 -1.27
CA SER A 618 14.67 15.55 -1.58
C SER A 618 13.85 16.76 -1.14
N ALA A 619 14.49 17.88 -0.79
CA ALA A 619 13.79 19.03 -0.22
C ALA A 619 12.74 19.66 -1.17
N LEU A 620 12.80 19.29 -2.46
CA LEU A 620 11.81 19.61 -3.50
C LEU A 620 10.43 18.94 -3.30
N ARG A 621 10.35 17.79 -2.62
CA ARG A 621 9.22 16.84 -2.71
C ARG A 621 8.70 16.33 -1.37
N THR A 622 7.46 15.80 -1.33
CA THR A 622 6.90 15.20 -0.11
C THR A 622 6.05 13.94 -0.33
N PRO A 623 5.62 13.22 0.74
CA PRO A 623 4.65 12.14 0.64
C PRO A 623 3.17 12.57 0.63
N ALA A 624 2.86 13.86 0.79
CA ALA A 624 1.48 14.37 0.91
C ALA A 624 1.07 15.24 -0.29
N ASN A 625 2.01 16.06 -0.77
CA ASN A 625 1.97 16.76 -2.05
C ASN A 625 3.21 16.37 -2.84
N GLU A 626 3.08 16.28 -4.17
CA GLU A 626 4.13 15.85 -5.06
C GLU A 626 5.33 16.81 -4.96
N TRP A 627 5.07 18.12 -5.07
CA TRP A 627 6.02 19.17 -4.74
C TRP A 627 5.91 19.64 -3.26
N SER A 628 7.00 20.23 -2.76
CA SER A 628 7.11 20.88 -1.46
C SER A 628 6.42 22.23 -1.47
N PHE A 629 5.68 22.57 -0.40
CA PHE A 629 5.03 23.87 -0.21
C PHE A 629 5.98 25.06 -0.44
N PHE A 630 7.24 24.91 -0.03
CA PHE A 630 8.28 25.94 -0.10
C PHE A 630 9.02 26.01 -1.43
N LEU A 631 8.74 25.10 -2.37
CA LEU A 631 9.33 25.12 -3.70
C LEU A 631 8.57 26.13 -4.58
N ASP A 632 9.29 27.02 -5.24
CA ASP A 632 8.70 27.75 -6.37
C ASP A 632 8.56 26.82 -7.57
N THR A 633 7.33 26.76 -8.07
CA THR A 633 6.92 25.88 -9.17
C THR A 633 6.16 26.65 -10.24
N GLU A 634 6.19 27.99 -10.23
CA GLU A 634 5.34 28.83 -11.09
C GLU A 634 3.84 28.41 -11.02
N ALA A 635 3.33 28.04 -9.84
CA ALA A 635 1.97 27.50 -9.61
C ALA A 635 1.67 26.17 -10.34
N SER A 636 2.46 25.14 -10.05
CA SER A 636 2.25 23.81 -10.63
C SER A 636 0.94 23.15 -10.17
N VAL A 637 0.18 22.58 -11.12
CA VAL A 637 -0.95 21.64 -10.88
C VAL A 637 -0.56 20.44 -10.01
N MET A 638 0.74 20.20 -9.83
CA MET A 638 1.29 19.11 -9.05
C MET A 638 1.54 19.49 -7.58
N GLY A 639 0.60 20.22 -6.98
CA GLY A 639 0.69 20.59 -5.58
C GLY A 639 1.76 21.65 -5.27
N GLY A 640 1.97 22.63 -6.16
CA GLY A 640 2.94 23.71 -5.97
C GLY A 640 2.37 25.13 -6.08
N ASN A 641 3.11 26.09 -5.50
CA ASN A 641 2.81 27.52 -5.48
C ASN A 641 3.64 28.29 -6.54
N ASN A 642 3.27 29.55 -6.80
CA ASN A 642 4.10 30.58 -7.44
C ASN A 642 4.56 31.56 -6.35
N TRP A 643 5.85 31.56 -6.02
CA TRP A 643 6.41 32.38 -4.94
C TRP A 643 7.14 33.62 -5.48
N VAL A 644 6.84 34.78 -4.89
CA VAL A 644 7.56 36.04 -5.16
C VAL A 644 8.39 36.43 -3.93
N ASP A 645 9.68 36.71 -4.12
CA ASP A 645 10.56 37.30 -3.11
C ASP A 645 10.28 38.80 -2.99
N ASN A 646 9.92 39.27 -1.79
CA ASN A 646 9.64 40.68 -1.52
C ASN A 646 10.91 41.53 -1.31
N GLY A 647 12.10 40.91 -1.25
CA GLY A 647 13.37 41.58 -1.01
C GLY A 647 13.64 41.97 0.45
N ASP A 648 12.71 41.68 1.36
CA ASP A 648 12.81 41.94 2.81
C ASP A 648 13.06 40.67 3.66
N GLY A 649 13.21 39.52 3.00
CA GLY A 649 13.29 38.20 3.64
C GLY A 649 11.94 37.49 3.79
N THR A 650 10.87 38.02 3.18
CA THR A 650 9.57 37.35 3.06
C THR A 650 9.25 36.98 1.61
N PHE A 651 8.44 35.94 1.45
CA PHE A 651 7.94 35.44 0.18
C PHE A 651 6.41 35.40 0.20
N GLU A 652 5.76 35.84 -0.88
CA GLU A 652 4.31 35.79 -1.05
C GLU A 652 3.90 34.74 -2.11
N SER A 653 2.91 33.91 -1.79
CA SER A 653 2.31 32.96 -2.74
C SER A 653 1.17 33.64 -3.51
N LEU A 654 1.39 33.93 -4.80
CA LEU A 654 0.43 34.67 -5.64
C LEU A 654 -0.56 33.78 -6.40
N GLU A 655 -0.16 32.56 -6.75
CA GLU A 655 -0.94 31.60 -7.53
C GLU A 655 -0.63 30.17 -7.08
N ALA A 656 -1.55 29.23 -7.30
CA ALA A 656 -1.36 27.81 -7.05
C ALA A 656 -2.12 26.96 -8.07
N ALA A 657 -1.59 25.78 -8.41
CA ALA A 657 -2.28 24.74 -9.19
C ALA A 657 -2.86 25.15 -10.58
N LEU A 658 -2.16 25.99 -11.35
CA LEU A 658 -2.67 26.52 -12.64
C LEU A 658 -2.11 25.85 -13.90
N ARG A 659 -0.86 25.40 -13.89
CA ARG A 659 -0.12 24.96 -15.09
C ARG A 659 0.90 23.87 -14.79
N TYR A 660 1.53 23.27 -15.80
CA TYR A 660 2.75 22.47 -15.60
C TYR A 660 3.95 23.41 -15.66
N SER A 661 4.78 23.42 -14.61
CA SER A 661 5.98 24.26 -14.51
C SER A 661 7.03 23.92 -15.59
N PRO A 662 8.07 24.74 -15.79
CA PRO A 662 9.21 24.35 -16.62
C PRO A 662 9.85 23.02 -16.20
N LEU A 663 9.90 22.75 -14.90
CA LEU A 663 10.42 21.50 -14.35
C LEU A 663 9.51 20.32 -14.68
N ASP A 664 8.20 20.43 -14.44
CA ASP A 664 7.22 19.41 -14.83
C ASP A 664 7.31 19.12 -16.34
N GLN A 665 7.39 20.16 -17.17
CA GLN A 665 7.56 20.04 -18.62
C GLN A 665 8.86 19.33 -19.03
N TYR A 666 9.93 19.39 -18.23
CA TYR A 666 11.14 18.58 -18.44
C TYR A 666 10.92 17.10 -18.08
N LEU A 667 10.28 16.81 -16.94
CA LEU A 667 9.98 15.44 -16.49
C LEU A 667 8.97 14.74 -17.44
N MET A 668 8.02 15.48 -17.99
CA MET A 668 7.14 15.05 -19.08
C MET A 668 7.89 14.89 -20.43
N GLY A 669 9.12 15.40 -20.56
CA GLY A 669 9.95 15.32 -21.77
C GLY A 669 9.65 16.37 -22.84
N LEU A 670 8.79 17.34 -22.52
CA LEU A 670 8.27 18.37 -23.43
C LEU A 670 9.22 19.56 -23.64
N ARG A 671 10.27 19.67 -22.81
CA ARG A 671 11.21 20.81 -22.78
C ARG A 671 12.66 20.32 -22.65
N SER A 672 13.62 21.04 -23.24
CA SER A 672 15.06 20.74 -23.13
C SER A 672 15.59 21.18 -21.76
N PRO A 673 16.60 20.48 -21.17
CA PRO A 673 17.33 20.96 -19.99
C PRO A 673 17.93 22.37 -20.14
N ARG A 674 18.14 22.85 -21.38
CA ARG A 674 18.66 24.19 -21.67
C ARG A 674 17.60 25.30 -21.58
N ASP A 675 16.32 24.93 -21.58
CA ASP A 675 15.18 25.86 -21.60
C ASP A 675 14.49 25.94 -20.21
N ILE A 676 15.15 25.39 -19.18
CA ILE A 676 14.71 25.41 -17.78
C ILE A 676 15.41 26.59 -17.08
N PRO A 677 14.67 27.58 -16.55
CA PRO A 677 15.28 28.61 -15.72
C PRO A 677 15.78 28.00 -14.41
N SER A 678 16.64 28.73 -13.69
CA SER A 678 16.84 28.45 -12.26
C SER A 678 15.54 28.76 -11.51
N PHE A 679 15.16 27.87 -10.60
CA PHE A 679 14.05 28.06 -9.66
C PHE A 679 14.61 28.12 -8.24
N PHE A 680 13.77 28.24 -7.20
CA PHE A 680 14.25 28.28 -5.83
C PHE A 680 13.37 27.53 -4.84
N LEU A 681 14.01 27.05 -3.78
CA LEU A 681 13.37 26.51 -2.58
C LEU A 681 13.53 27.55 -1.46
N ILE A 682 12.42 27.95 -0.84
CA ILE A 682 12.46 28.81 0.36
C ILE A 682 12.99 27.97 1.53
N VAL A 683 14.07 28.43 2.15
CA VAL A 683 14.59 27.88 3.41
C VAL A 683 14.04 28.75 4.54
N PRO A 684 13.00 28.31 5.28
CA PRO A 684 12.46 29.07 6.40
C PRO A 684 13.43 29.09 7.59
N PRO A 685 13.34 30.09 8.49
CA PRO A 685 14.23 30.21 9.64
C PRO A 685 14.03 29.08 10.67
N ASP A 686 15.09 28.78 11.41
CA ASP A 686 15.10 27.75 12.48
C ASP A 686 13.91 27.91 13.44
N GLY A 687 13.13 26.84 13.59
CA GLY A 687 11.95 26.81 14.47
C GLY A 687 10.64 27.33 13.86
N TYR A 688 10.62 27.70 12.56
CA TYR A 688 9.37 28.00 11.86
C TYR A 688 8.46 26.75 11.80
N THR A 689 7.20 26.91 12.20
CA THR A 689 6.21 25.80 12.27
C THR A 689 4.85 26.12 11.68
N HIS A 690 4.62 27.33 11.14
CA HIS A 690 3.31 27.76 10.63
C HIS A 690 2.89 27.06 9.33
N ARG A 691 3.86 26.63 8.52
CA ARG A 691 3.68 25.73 7.37
C ARG A 691 4.81 24.70 7.38
N LEU A 692 4.55 23.55 6.76
CA LEU A 692 5.49 22.46 6.59
C LEU A 692 5.72 22.22 5.09
N PRO A 693 6.78 21.51 4.66
CA PRO A 693 6.92 21.11 3.27
C PRO A 693 5.67 20.38 2.75
N SER A 694 5.01 19.60 3.61
CA SER A 694 3.79 18.84 3.33
C SER A 694 2.48 19.65 3.52
N SER A 695 2.54 20.97 3.67
CA SER A 695 1.36 21.83 3.60
C SER A 695 0.83 21.87 2.16
N ARG A 696 -0.50 21.85 1.98
CA ARG A 696 -1.15 22.04 0.67
C ARG A 696 -0.76 23.41 0.07
N PRO A 697 -0.85 23.61 -1.26
CA PRO A 697 -0.75 24.94 -1.86
C PRO A 697 -1.84 25.88 -1.33
N GLU A 698 -1.47 27.15 -1.15
CA GLU A 698 -2.33 28.20 -0.58
C GLU A 698 -1.91 29.55 -1.16
N VAL A 699 -2.87 30.40 -1.53
CA VAL A 699 -2.65 31.73 -2.12
C VAL A 699 -2.82 32.82 -1.06
N GLY A 700 -2.06 33.92 -1.17
CA GLY A 700 -2.08 35.04 -0.22
C GLY A 700 -1.35 34.75 1.10
N ILE A 701 -0.46 33.75 1.11
CA ILE A 701 0.35 33.39 2.29
C ILE A 701 1.72 34.03 2.20
N LEU A 702 2.15 34.66 3.31
CA LEU A 702 3.50 35.16 3.52
C LEU A 702 4.36 34.17 4.32
N VAL A 703 5.58 33.90 3.85
CA VAL A 703 6.57 33.00 4.49
C VAL A 703 7.91 33.72 4.66
N PRO A 704 8.49 33.78 5.87
CA PRO A 704 9.86 34.26 6.04
C PRO A 704 10.88 33.18 5.65
N GLY A 705 12.00 33.56 5.05
CA GLY A 705 13.06 32.61 4.70
C GLY A 705 14.19 33.22 3.85
N THR A 706 15.01 32.35 3.26
CA THR A 706 16.01 32.72 2.24
C THR A 706 15.88 31.81 1.01
N PRO A 707 16.17 32.31 -0.21
CA PRO A 707 16.01 31.52 -1.43
C PRO A 707 17.24 30.66 -1.69
N LYS A 708 17.10 29.33 -1.62
CA LYS A 708 18.08 28.40 -2.19
C LYS A 708 17.81 28.25 -3.67
N VAL A 709 18.67 28.85 -4.51
CA VAL A 709 18.58 28.74 -5.98
C VAL A 709 19.01 27.34 -6.44
N ILE A 710 18.21 26.71 -7.30
CA ILE A 710 18.39 25.34 -7.80
C ILE A 710 18.26 25.34 -9.32
N THR A 711 19.01 24.45 -9.97
CA THR A 711 19.04 24.27 -11.43
C THR A 711 18.73 22.84 -11.82
N VAL A 712 18.14 22.63 -13.00
CA VAL A 712 17.89 21.28 -13.55
C VAL A 712 19.17 20.44 -13.72
N LYS A 713 20.35 21.06 -13.76
CA LYS A 713 21.63 20.36 -13.79
C LYS A 713 21.89 19.57 -12.51
N GLN A 714 21.52 20.12 -11.35
CA GLN A 714 21.68 19.44 -10.05
C GLN A 714 20.75 18.23 -9.94
N ILE A 715 19.55 18.29 -10.55
CA ILE A 715 18.66 17.13 -10.70
C ILE A 715 19.30 16.10 -11.65
N ILE A 716 19.75 16.51 -12.83
CA ILE A 716 20.38 15.61 -13.82
C ILE A 716 21.66 14.93 -13.30
N GLN A 717 22.36 15.54 -12.35
CA GLN A 717 23.54 14.96 -11.71
C GLN A 717 23.21 13.80 -10.76
N VAL A 718 22.01 13.79 -10.17
CA VAL A 718 21.49 12.72 -9.30
C VAL A 718 20.70 11.70 -10.12
N GLU A 719 19.66 12.17 -10.80
CA GLU A 719 18.68 11.38 -11.57
C GLU A 719 19.19 10.82 -12.89
N GLY A 720 20.30 11.36 -13.39
CA GLY A 720 20.71 11.19 -14.77
C GLY A 720 19.83 11.99 -15.75
N GLN A 721 20.06 11.76 -17.04
CA GLN A 721 19.31 12.42 -18.11
C GLN A 721 17.93 11.77 -18.28
N ARG A 722 16.86 12.56 -18.22
CA ARG A 722 15.49 12.08 -18.48
C ARG A 722 15.39 11.37 -19.83
N THR A 723 14.94 10.12 -19.83
CA THR A 723 14.77 9.28 -21.03
C THR A 723 13.32 8.83 -21.20
N PRO A 724 12.74 8.77 -22.42
CA PRO A 724 13.28 9.31 -23.68
C PRO A 724 13.54 10.81 -23.60
N ALA A 725 14.68 11.26 -24.12
CA ALA A 725 15.09 12.65 -24.02
C ALA A 725 14.28 13.57 -24.93
N TYR A 726 14.23 14.87 -24.62
CA TYR A 726 13.75 15.89 -25.55
C TYR A 726 14.64 15.89 -26.83
N PRO A 727 14.09 15.95 -28.05
CA PRO A 727 12.67 16.12 -28.41
C PRO A 727 11.91 14.80 -28.67
N ALA A 728 12.55 13.64 -28.48
CA ALA A 728 12.02 12.31 -28.84
C ALA A 728 10.95 11.76 -27.88
N ALA A 729 10.70 12.42 -26.75
CA ALA A 729 9.56 12.13 -25.90
C ALA A 729 8.22 12.37 -26.64
N PRO A 730 7.17 11.55 -26.39
CA PRO A 730 5.85 11.77 -26.99
C PRO A 730 5.27 13.15 -26.62
N ARG A 731 4.55 13.76 -27.56
CA ARG A 731 3.86 15.05 -27.40
C ARG A 731 2.37 15.00 -27.72
N LEU A 732 1.88 13.83 -28.13
CA LEU A 732 0.47 13.54 -28.34
C LEU A 732 0.14 12.33 -27.46
N PHE A 733 -0.88 12.47 -26.62
CA PHE A 733 -1.38 11.42 -25.74
C PHE A 733 -2.86 11.14 -26.06
N ARG A 734 -3.31 9.90 -25.86
CA ARG A 734 -4.72 9.54 -26.01
C ARG A 734 -5.32 9.12 -24.67
N GLN A 735 -6.50 9.66 -24.34
CA GLN A 735 -7.27 9.27 -23.16
C GLN A 735 -8.67 8.84 -23.57
N ALA A 736 -9.16 7.72 -23.03
CA ALA A 736 -10.57 7.38 -23.11
C ALA A 736 -11.30 8.00 -21.92
N PHE A 737 -12.46 8.63 -22.16
CA PHE A 737 -13.35 9.07 -21.10
C PHE A 737 -14.47 8.04 -20.94
N ILE A 738 -14.60 7.47 -19.74
CA ILE A 738 -15.49 6.35 -19.44
C ILE A 738 -16.47 6.77 -18.34
N LEU A 739 -17.77 6.51 -18.57
CA LEU A 739 -18.83 6.66 -17.57
C LEU A 739 -19.33 5.28 -17.16
N VAL A 740 -19.25 4.95 -15.87
CA VAL A 740 -19.85 3.74 -15.30
C VAL A 740 -21.23 4.08 -14.71
N VAL A 741 -22.25 3.36 -15.18
CA VAL A 741 -23.66 3.53 -14.81
C VAL A 741 -24.12 2.35 -13.93
N PRO A 742 -24.88 2.58 -12.84
CA PRO A 742 -25.38 1.51 -11.98
C PRO A 742 -26.26 0.50 -12.71
N ARG A 743 -26.26 -0.73 -12.20
CA ARG A 743 -27.03 -1.86 -12.73
C ARG A 743 -28.53 -1.57 -12.80
N GLY A 744 -29.06 -1.55 -14.02
CA GLY A 744 -30.49 -1.31 -14.28
C GLY A 744 -30.90 0.17 -14.34
N GLU A 745 -29.94 1.09 -14.18
CA GLU A 745 -30.12 2.50 -14.53
C GLU A 745 -29.73 2.78 -15.98
N THR A 746 -29.88 4.03 -16.41
CA THR A 746 -29.47 4.53 -17.74
C THR A 746 -28.66 5.81 -17.57
N ALA A 747 -27.61 6.01 -18.37
CA ALA A 747 -26.82 7.24 -18.33
C ALA A 747 -27.70 8.50 -18.44
N SER A 748 -27.59 9.40 -17.46
CA SER A 748 -28.39 10.63 -17.46
C SER A 748 -27.84 11.62 -18.49
N VAL A 749 -28.73 12.36 -19.18
CA VAL A 749 -28.32 13.39 -20.17
C VAL A 749 -27.44 14.45 -19.50
N SER A 750 -27.74 14.80 -18.24
CA SER A 750 -26.94 15.75 -17.44
C SER A 750 -25.52 15.24 -17.16
N ASP A 751 -25.35 13.95 -16.85
CA ASP A 751 -24.03 13.34 -16.67
C ASP A 751 -23.23 13.35 -17.98
N LEU A 752 -23.86 13.00 -19.10
CA LEU A 752 -23.23 13.00 -20.40
C LEU A 752 -22.82 14.40 -20.86
N GLU A 753 -23.71 15.40 -20.76
CA GLU A 753 -23.41 16.80 -21.09
C GLU A 753 -22.30 17.38 -20.20
N LYS A 754 -22.29 17.04 -18.90
CA LYS A 754 -21.28 17.50 -17.94
C LYS A 754 -19.91 16.88 -18.20
N LEU A 755 -19.86 15.56 -18.42
CA LEU A 755 -18.64 14.84 -18.72
C LEU A 755 -18.08 15.23 -20.09
N ASP A 756 -18.93 15.48 -21.09
CA ASP A 756 -18.48 15.90 -22.41
C ASP A 756 -17.93 17.33 -22.41
N ARG A 757 -18.55 18.25 -21.65
CA ARG A 757 -17.98 19.58 -21.40
C ARG A 757 -16.60 19.48 -20.75
N LEU A 758 -16.46 18.69 -19.69
CA LEU A 758 -15.17 18.47 -19.02
C LEU A 758 -14.13 17.88 -19.97
N ARG A 759 -14.51 16.90 -20.80
CA ARG A 759 -13.68 16.27 -21.84
C ARG A 759 -13.20 17.27 -22.90
N GLN A 760 -14.09 18.12 -23.41
CA GLN A 760 -13.75 19.13 -24.42
C GLN A 760 -12.81 20.21 -23.86
N GLU A 761 -13.13 20.79 -22.70
CA GLU A 761 -12.28 21.80 -22.07
C GLU A 761 -10.94 21.22 -21.63
N TRP A 762 -10.87 19.92 -21.30
CA TRP A 762 -9.62 19.25 -20.96
C TRP A 762 -8.58 19.22 -22.09
N GLU A 763 -8.98 19.02 -23.36
CA GLU A 763 -8.04 19.14 -24.50
C GLU A 763 -7.49 20.56 -24.69
N ILE A 764 -8.26 21.57 -24.26
CA ILE A 764 -7.87 22.98 -24.27
C ILE A 764 -6.93 23.26 -23.09
N PHE A 765 -7.34 22.90 -21.87
CA PHE A 765 -6.59 23.09 -20.64
C PHE A 765 -5.23 22.40 -20.69
N PHE A 766 -5.14 21.12 -21.05
CA PHE A 766 -3.86 20.40 -21.11
C PHE A 766 -2.87 21.04 -22.11
N ARG A 767 -3.38 21.56 -23.23
CA ARG A 767 -2.59 22.31 -24.21
C ARG A 767 -2.10 23.65 -23.64
N VAL A 768 -2.92 24.36 -22.86
CA VAL A 768 -2.54 25.63 -22.21
C VAL A 768 -1.54 25.39 -21.06
N ALA A 769 -1.83 24.44 -20.17
CA ALA A 769 -1.00 24.08 -19.02
C ALA A 769 0.40 23.58 -19.40
N THR A 770 0.56 22.94 -20.57
CA THR A 770 1.88 22.55 -21.11
C THR A 770 2.55 23.64 -21.97
N GLY A 771 1.97 24.85 -22.02
CA GLY A 771 2.46 25.97 -22.82
C GLY A 771 2.52 25.66 -24.32
N GLY A 772 1.54 24.90 -24.83
CA GLY A 772 1.44 24.47 -26.23
C GLY A 772 2.40 23.35 -26.66
N ARG A 773 3.23 22.82 -25.75
CA ARG A 773 4.28 21.83 -26.07
C ARG A 773 3.77 20.40 -26.24
N ALA A 774 2.63 20.08 -25.63
CA ALA A 774 1.92 18.83 -25.83
C ALA A 774 0.47 19.07 -26.30
N ARG A 775 -0.15 18.00 -26.77
CA ARG A 775 -1.58 17.89 -27.04
C ARG A 775 -2.07 16.55 -26.50
N LEU A 776 -3.36 16.49 -26.23
CA LEU A 776 -4.06 15.30 -25.83
C LEU A 776 -5.29 15.15 -26.73
N SER A 777 -5.69 13.92 -27.01
CA SER A 777 -6.94 13.63 -27.72
C SER A 777 -7.78 12.66 -26.89
N THR A 778 -9.07 12.97 -26.79
CA THR A 778 -10.08 12.26 -26.01
C THR A 778 -11.04 11.44 -26.88
N ARG A 779 -10.78 11.35 -28.18
CA ARG A 779 -11.65 10.66 -29.13
C ARG A 779 -11.57 9.15 -28.99
N LEU A 780 -12.71 8.47 -28.97
CA LEU A 780 -12.78 7.00 -28.90
C LEU A 780 -12.27 6.32 -30.18
N ARG A 781 -12.21 7.07 -31.29
CA ARG A 781 -11.78 6.59 -32.60
C ARG A 781 -10.60 7.44 -33.11
N SER A 782 -9.75 6.84 -33.95
CA SER A 782 -8.46 7.40 -34.41
C SER A 782 -8.59 8.27 -35.65
#